data_AF-A0A954GYH2-F1
#
_entry.id   AF-A0A954GYH2-F1
#
_cell.length_a   1.000
_cell.length_b   1.000
_cell.length_c   1.000
_cell.angle_alpha   90.00
_cell.angle_beta   90.00
_cell.angle_gamma   90.00
#
_symmetry.space_group_name_H-M   'P 1'
#
loop_
_entity.id
_entity.type
_entity.pdbx_description
1 polymer ?
#
loop_
_entity_poly.entity_id
_entity_poly.type
_entity_poly.pdbx_seq_one_letter_code
_entity_poly.pdbx_strand_id
1 'polypeptide(L)'
;MVPREAGSGICSFNRATARSACSRLSFPRIGCPSTSRKGTRFPSMVAYHESVNLRYHAVPFACRRLLRAIAQSLLSCVRLPPNDKLLNEWAGPVRAGQGPPWGCRLGLWLLSSSPRSPPTMNPTLPARRLMRPIGRIPEGFSSNLVQTFSATVATAACTLFFLNPLYAKDSAQCARRPNIIVILVDDLGYADIGPFGSEKNRTPHLDRMAAEGRKLTSFYAAPVCSPSRASLMTGCYSKRVLPIPGVLFPSGAVGLHPEEVTIADVLHDAGYATACIGKWHLGDQPEFMPTSQGFDSYLGIPYSNDMGTAADGSKSDLGKPIPDVKPPSPALIANHGANETGLKGNQQPPLPLVEDLKVVARVRQDEQQAIVETYTTAAVKFIRAHQDKPFFLYLPQSAVHFPIYPGKTWAGKSPHGYYSDWVEEVDWSVGQILDTLRELKLDQNTLVIFTSDNGGTSRGSNYPLRGFKASTWEGGMRVPTIAWWPGKIPANTSTDAVTGMIDLLPTLSHVAGAAIADDRKLDGKNIWPLLAGDPDAAGHETFYYYRGFQLEAVRMGKWKLHLGTGRSASEGKRKAVNRNSAAPPAERCLYDLAADIAESNNVYSDHPGVVAEIEALISATETDLGVTTIGPGCRDLGRVDNPEPWIHHDGSYRVVDPIR
;
A
#
# COMPACT_ATOMS: atom_id res chain seq x y z
N MET A 1 -9.28 21.14 73.29
CA MET A 1 -7.83 21.44 73.13
C MET A 1 -7.60 21.83 71.67
N VAL A 2 -6.73 22.81 71.46
CA VAL A 2 -6.51 23.69 70.29
C VAL A 2 -5.07 23.33 69.75
N PRO A 3 -4.56 23.71 68.56
CA PRO A 3 -5.02 23.46 67.16
C PRO A 3 -3.84 23.39 66.09
N ARG A 4 -4.15 23.49 64.77
CA ARG A 4 -3.40 24.14 63.61
C ARG A 4 -1.99 23.61 63.22
N GLU A 5 -1.36 23.82 62.05
CA GLU A 5 -1.55 24.43 60.71
C GLU A 5 -0.31 24.03 59.85
N ALA A 6 -0.37 24.12 58.51
CA ALA A 6 0.56 24.90 57.65
C ALA A 6 0.74 24.31 56.23
N GLY A 7 0.28 25.07 55.22
CA GLY A 7 0.77 25.01 53.85
C GLY A 7 2.01 25.90 53.67
N SER A 8 2.65 25.82 52.50
CA SER A 8 3.62 26.83 52.07
C SER A 8 3.38 27.19 50.60
N GLY A 9 3.17 28.49 50.41
CA GLY A 9 2.92 29.13 49.15
C GLY A 9 4.21 29.63 48.49
N ILE A 10 4.10 29.62 47.17
CA ILE A 10 4.71 30.46 46.14
C ILE A 10 5.17 31.83 46.65
N CYS A 11 6.42 32.18 46.35
CA CYS A 11 6.92 33.55 46.35
C CYS A 11 7.51 33.87 44.97
N SER A 12 6.97 34.95 44.40
CA SER A 12 7.25 35.57 43.11
C SER A 12 8.51 36.43 43.15
N PHE A 13 9.19 36.62 42.01
CA PHE A 13 9.82 37.91 41.69
C PHE A 13 10.01 38.10 40.17
N ASN A 14 9.42 39.20 39.70
CA ASN A 14 9.51 39.79 38.36
C ASN A 14 10.67 40.81 38.34
N ARG A 15 11.41 40.92 37.22
CA ARG A 15 12.06 42.14 36.66
C ARG A 15 12.85 41.74 35.40
N ALA A 16 12.42 42.15 34.21
CA ALA A 16 12.63 43.44 33.56
C ALA A 16 14.05 43.63 32.97
N THR A 17 14.11 43.46 31.64
CA THR A 17 14.85 44.21 30.61
C THR A 17 16.03 45.11 30.99
N ALA A 18 17.19 44.87 30.38
CA ALA A 18 18.16 45.90 30.00
C ALA A 18 18.97 45.48 28.76
N ARG A 19 19.12 46.42 27.82
CA ARG A 19 19.92 46.35 26.58
C ARG A 19 21.40 46.71 26.87
N SER A 20 22.33 46.11 26.14
CA SER A 20 23.59 46.73 25.70
C SER A 20 24.12 45.95 24.48
N ALA A 21 24.11 46.54 23.29
CA ALA A 21 25.22 47.30 22.69
C ALA A 21 26.48 46.43 22.47
N CYS A 22 26.69 45.96 21.24
CA CYS A 22 28.01 45.53 20.78
C CYS A 22 28.34 46.25 19.47
N SER A 23 29.38 47.07 19.56
CA SER A 23 29.95 47.92 18.54
C SER A 23 30.87 47.16 17.59
N ARG A 24 30.91 47.67 16.36
CA ARG A 24 31.84 47.40 15.25
C ARG A 24 33.29 47.19 15.71
N LEU A 25 33.98 46.26 15.05
CA LEU A 25 35.40 46.41 14.64
C LEU A 25 35.64 45.55 13.40
N SER A 26 36.33 46.13 12.41
CA SER A 26 36.59 45.56 11.08
C SER A 26 38.10 45.53 10.80
N PHE A 27 38.53 44.49 10.07
CA PHE A 27 39.76 44.31 9.25
C PHE A 27 41.13 44.09 9.96
N PRO A 28 42.14 43.44 9.32
CA PRO A 28 42.33 43.23 7.87
C PRO A 28 42.75 41.83 7.35
N ARG A 29 42.74 41.74 6.00
CA ARG A 29 43.27 40.69 5.12
C ARG A 29 44.79 40.55 5.20
N ILE A 30 45.29 39.31 5.16
CA ILE A 30 46.60 38.85 4.60
C ILE A 30 46.36 37.35 4.28
N GLY A 31 46.73 36.70 3.18
CA GLY A 31 47.61 36.92 2.05
C GLY A 31 48.00 35.52 1.56
N CYS A 32 47.78 35.21 0.29
CA CYS A 32 48.23 33.96 -0.35
C CYS A 32 49.76 33.99 -0.52
N PRO A 33 50.44 32.83 -0.55
CA PRO A 33 51.15 32.54 -1.80
C PRO A 33 51.09 31.08 -2.27
N SER A 34 51.36 30.99 -3.55
CA SER A 34 51.27 29.91 -4.53
C SER A 34 52.46 28.93 -4.59
N THR A 35 52.25 27.87 -5.41
CA THR A 35 53.22 26.99 -6.13
C THR A 35 53.69 25.74 -5.36
N SER A 36 53.91 24.54 -5.94
CA SER A 36 54.15 24.11 -7.32
C SER A 36 53.92 22.59 -7.56
N ARG A 37 53.54 22.29 -8.80
CA ARG A 37 53.68 21.09 -9.68
C ARG A 37 54.45 19.83 -9.23
N LYS A 38 53.89 18.67 -9.63
CA LYS A 38 54.41 17.58 -10.53
C LYS A 38 53.38 16.42 -10.46
N GLY A 39 52.88 15.75 -11.51
CA GLY A 39 53.28 15.60 -12.90
C GLY A 39 53.74 14.16 -13.18
N THR A 40 52.84 13.27 -13.62
CA THR A 40 53.19 12.04 -14.38
C THR A 40 51.99 11.57 -15.22
N ARG A 41 52.30 11.16 -16.46
CA ARG A 41 51.41 10.76 -17.57
C ARG A 41 51.26 9.22 -17.64
N PHE A 42 50.06 8.79 -18.07
CA PHE A 42 49.63 7.70 -19.00
C PHE A 42 50.66 6.65 -19.52
N PRO A 43 50.24 5.41 -19.90
CA PRO A 43 49.15 5.11 -20.87
C PRO A 43 48.30 3.85 -20.51
N SER A 44 47.31 3.30 -21.22
CA SER A 44 46.81 3.39 -22.61
C SER A 44 45.37 2.83 -22.71
N MET A 45 44.64 3.36 -23.70
CA MET A 45 43.51 2.75 -24.42
C MET A 45 43.61 1.23 -24.66
N VAL A 46 42.46 0.55 -24.53
CA VAL A 46 42.04 -0.51 -25.46
C VAL A 46 40.59 -0.23 -25.85
N ALA A 47 40.38 0.03 -27.13
CA ALA A 47 39.09 0.02 -27.80
C ALA A 47 38.79 -1.42 -28.26
N TYR A 48 37.54 -1.86 -28.09
CA TYR A 48 36.99 -2.95 -28.90
C TYR A 48 35.66 -2.48 -29.48
N HIS A 49 35.68 -2.33 -30.81
CA HIS A 49 34.52 -2.23 -31.67
C HIS A 49 34.45 -3.59 -32.37
N GLU A 50 33.40 -4.37 -32.14
CA GLU A 50 32.98 -5.40 -33.08
C GLU A 50 31.48 -5.60 -32.98
N SER A 51 30.82 -5.23 -34.07
CA SER A 51 29.42 -5.47 -34.38
C SER A 51 29.29 -6.80 -35.10
N VAL A 52 28.45 -7.73 -34.63
CA VAL A 52 27.90 -8.80 -35.48
C VAL A 52 26.43 -9.08 -35.10
N ASN A 53 25.63 -9.22 -36.16
CA ASN A 53 24.19 -9.38 -36.25
C ASN A 53 23.53 -10.52 -35.43
N LEU A 54 22.33 -10.19 -34.92
CA LEU A 54 21.07 -10.97 -34.91
C LEU A 54 21.14 -12.48 -35.19
N ARG A 55 20.68 -13.29 -34.20
CA ARG A 55 19.82 -14.47 -34.45
C ARG A 55 18.78 -14.66 -33.35
N TYR A 56 17.55 -14.86 -33.82
CA TYR A 56 16.35 -15.26 -33.08
C TYR A 56 16.42 -16.72 -32.59
N HIS A 57 15.68 -16.97 -31.51
CA HIS A 57 15.10 -18.23 -31.00
C HIS A 57 15.98 -19.24 -30.25
N ALA A 58 15.67 -19.38 -28.94
CA ALA A 58 15.54 -20.70 -28.32
C ALA A 58 14.44 -20.66 -27.23
N VAL A 59 13.29 -21.26 -27.53
CA VAL A 59 12.22 -21.57 -26.55
C VAL A 59 12.53 -22.93 -25.91
N PRO A 60 12.42 -23.11 -24.57
CA PRO A 60 12.75 -24.36 -23.91
C PRO A 60 11.85 -25.55 -24.33
N PHE A 61 12.46 -26.72 -24.37
CA PHE A 61 11.96 -28.00 -24.91
C PHE A 61 10.65 -28.53 -24.28
N ALA A 62 10.20 -27.96 -23.15
CA ALA A 62 8.97 -28.35 -22.46
C ALA A 62 7.67 -27.84 -23.13
N CYS A 63 7.72 -26.73 -23.87
CA CYS A 63 6.54 -26.15 -24.53
C CYS A 63 6.09 -26.91 -25.80
N ARG A 64 6.96 -27.70 -26.43
CA ARG A 64 6.62 -28.43 -27.67
C ARG A 64 5.76 -29.68 -27.45
N ARG A 65 5.76 -30.26 -26.25
CA ARG A 65 4.90 -31.40 -25.90
C ARG A 65 3.46 -30.98 -25.60
N LEU A 66 3.29 -29.85 -24.91
CA LEU A 66 1.97 -29.32 -24.56
C LEU A 66 1.23 -28.79 -25.79
N LEU A 67 1.92 -28.07 -26.68
CA LEU A 67 1.34 -27.56 -27.93
C LEU A 67 1.01 -28.66 -28.94
N ARG A 68 1.73 -29.80 -28.94
CA ARG A 68 1.36 -30.98 -29.77
C ARG A 68 0.14 -31.72 -29.23
N ALA A 69 -0.03 -31.79 -27.90
CA ALA A 69 -1.20 -32.41 -27.28
C ALA A 69 -2.48 -31.56 -27.49
N ILE A 70 -2.35 -30.23 -27.47
CA ILE A 70 -3.46 -29.30 -27.73
C ILE A 70 -3.85 -29.30 -29.22
N ALA A 71 -2.88 -29.37 -30.13
CA ALA A 71 -3.14 -29.45 -31.57
C ALA A 71 -3.78 -30.80 -31.99
N GLN A 72 -3.46 -31.91 -31.32
CA GLN A 72 -4.07 -33.21 -31.61
C GLN A 72 -5.52 -33.34 -31.11
N SER A 73 -5.91 -32.63 -30.05
CA SER A 73 -7.28 -32.61 -29.53
C SER A 73 -8.23 -31.67 -30.29
N LEU A 74 -7.69 -30.69 -31.01
CA LEU A 74 -8.47 -29.73 -31.81
C LEU A 74 -8.70 -30.15 -33.27
N LEU A 75 -8.09 -31.25 -33.72
CA LEU A 75 -8.19 -31.77 -35.09
C LEU A 75 -9.15 -32.98 -35.25
N SER A 76 -9.85 -33.39 -34.19
CA SER A 76 -10.80 -34.52 -34.23
C SER A 76 -12.27 -34.14 -34.43
N CYS A 77 -12.60 -32.85 -34.57
CA CYS A 77 -13.96 -32.40 -34.85
C CYS A 77 -13.94 -31.36 -35.99
N VAL A 78 -14.07 -31.83 -37.23
CA VAL A 78 -14.75 -31.20 -38.40
C VAL A 78 -14.28 -31.96 -39.64
N ARG A 79 -15.19 -32.72 -40.26
CA ARG A 79 -15.04 -33.25 -41.63
C ARG A 79 -15.80 -32.33 -42.58
N LEU A 80 -15.10 -31.64 -43.47
CA LEU A 80 -15.66 -31.14 -44.73
C LEU A 80 -14.68 -31.45 -45.87
N PRO A 81 -15.19 -31.78 -47.09
CA PRO A 81 -14.41 -32.43 -48.14
C PRO A 81 -13.56 -31.43 -48.96
N PRO A 82 -12.49 -31.88 -49.64
CA PRO A 82 -11.65 -31.01 -50.44
C PRO A 82 -12.18 -30.92 -51.89
N ASN A 83 -12.07 -29.74 -52.49
CA ASN A 83 -11.92 -29.63 -53.93
C ASN A 83 -11.07 -28.41 -54.31
N ASP A 84 -10.12 -28.68 -55.21
CA ASP A 84 -8.97 -27.90 -55.62
C ASP A 84 -9.27 -26.67 -56.49
N LYS A 85 -8.37 -25.66 -56.40
CA LYS A 85 -7.65 -24.93 -57.49
C LYS A 85 -7.06 -23.61 -56.91
N LEU A 86 -5.72 -23.48 -56.80
CA LEU A 86 -4.77 -22.86 -57.76
C LEU A 86 -5.08 -21.36 -58.01
N LEU A 87 -4.19 -20.36 -57.99
CA LEU A 87 -2.72 -20.22 -58.09
C LEU A 87 -2.37 -18.72 -57.84
N ASN A 88 -1.12 -18.44 -57.42
CA ASN A 88 -0.22 -17.34 -57.86
C ASN A 88 -0.69 -15.86 -57.72
N GLU A 89 0.14 -14.82 -57.61
CA GLU A 89 1.57 -14.55 -57.51
C GLU A 89 1.72 -13.02 -57.35
N TRP A 90 2.86 -12.59 -56.79
CA TRP A 90 3.58 -11.34 -57.06
C TRP A 90 3.14 -10.03 -56.38
N ALA A 91 4.06 -9.60 -55.49
CA ALA A 91 4.24 -8.23 -55.05
C ALA A 91 5.05 -7.42 -56.08
N GLY A 92 4.68 -6.15 -56.27
CA GLY A 92 5.44 -5.14 -57.01
C GLY A 92 5.36 -3.76 -56.30
N PRO A 93 6.44 -2.95 -56.25
CA PRO A 93 6.57 -1.77 -55.37
C PRO A 93 6.53 -0.42 -56.11
N VAL A 94 6.11 0.70 -55.47
CA VAL A 94 6.37 2.07 -56.00
C VAL A 94 6.48 3.17 -54.91
N ARG A 95 7.72 3.68 -54.79
CA ARG A 95 8.27 5.08 -54.71
C ARG A 95 7.82 6.16 -53.71
N ALA A 96 8.85 6.93 -53.33
CA ALA A 96 8.90 8.17 -52.56
C ALA A 96 8.63 9.46 -53.37
N GLY A 97 8.27 10.55 -52.67
CA GLY A 97 8.51 11.93 -53.13
C GLY A 97 7.62 13.04 -52.55
N GLN A 98 8.23 13.96 -51.78
CA GLN A 98 8.03 15.44 -51.71
C GLN A 98 6.69 16.04 -51.18
N GLY A 99 6.76 16.95 -50.19
CA GLY A 99 5.65 17.83 -49.72
C GLY A 99 5.59 19.18 -50.47
N PRO A 100 5.12 20.34 -49.92
CA PRO A 100 4.13 20.70 -48.87
C PRO A 100 3.11 21.78 -49.43
N PRO A 101 2.63 22.86 -48.74
CA PRO A 101 1.93 23.11 -47.45
C PRO A 101 0.52 23.82 -47.64
N TRP A 102 0.06 24.61 -46.64
CA TRP A 102 -1.17 25.45 -46.50
C TRP A 102 -2.36 24.73 -45.82
N GLY A 103 -3.10 25.25 -44.83
CA GLY A 103 -3.25 26.61 -44.29
C GLY A 103 -4.74 27.00 -44.23
N CYS A 104 -5.21 27.48 -43.07
CA CYS A 104 -6.41 28.31 -42.82
C CYS A 104 -7.81 27.70 -42.57
N ARG A 105 -8.24 27.94 -41.32
CA ARG A 105 -9.40 28.75 -40.85
C ARG A 105 -10.85 28.22 -40.91
N LEU A 106 -11.42 28.26 -39.69
CA LEU A 106 -12.73 28.79 -39.26
C LEU A 106 -13.99 28.51 -40.09
N GLY A 107 -14.98 27.91 -39.42
CA GLY A 107 -16.40 28.02 -39.76
C GLY A 107 -17.27 27.80 -38.52
N LEU A 108 -17.69 28.90 -37.91
CA LEU A 108 -18.68 28.97 -36.83
C LEU A 108 -20.08 28.92 -37.45
N TRP A 109 -20.99 28.06 -37.01
CA TRP A 109 -22.45 28.29 -37.09
C TRP A 109 -23.17 27.68 -35.89
N LEU A 110 -23.83 28.57 -35.16
CA LEU A 110 -24.80 28.33 -34.09
C LEU A 110 -26.20 28.16 -34.72
N LEU A 111 -27.01 27.22 -34.22
CA LEU A 111 -28.34 27.45 -33.62
C LEU A 111 -29.26 26.21 -33.64
N SER A 112 -29.80 25.92 -32.45
CA SER A 112 -31.13 25.37 -32.10
C SER A 112 -31.75 24.29 -33.00
N SER A 113 -32.24 23.15 -32.50
CA SER A 113 -33.31 23.05 -31.48
C SER A 113 -33.62 21.57 -31.20
N SER A 114 -33.84 21.23 -29.93
CA SER A 114 -34.45 19.96 -29.46
C SER A 114 -36.00 20.06 -29.48
N PRO A 115 -36.77 19.06 -29.02
CA PRO A 115 -36.70 17.59 -29.15
C PRO A 115 -38.05 17.00 -29.66
N ARG A 116 -38.12 15.69 -30.00
CA ARG A 116 -39.30 14.83 -29.77
C ARG A 116 -39.06 13.36 -30.18
N SER A 117 -39.32 12.46 -29.24
CA SER A 117 -39.66 11.03 -29.41
C SER A 117 -41.10 10.86 -28.88
N PRO A 118 -41.75 9.66 -28.88
CA PRO A 118 -41.64 8.42 -29.68
C PRO A 118 -43.02 8.05 -30.29
N PRO A 119 -43.29 6.80 -30.77
CA PRO A 119 -43.98 5.86 -29.86
C PRO A 119 -43.71 4.35 -30.08
N THR A 120 -43.96 3.59 -29.01
CA THR A 120 -44.15 2.13 -28.92
C THR A 120 -45.62 1.75 -29.16
N MET A 121 -45.90 0.63 -29.85
CA MET A 121 -47.08 -0.22 -29.58
C MET A 121 -46.94 -1.64 -30.16
N ASN A 122 -47.40 -2.61 -29.37
CA ASN A 122 -47.80 -4.00 -29.66
C ASN A 122 -49.05 -4.23 -28.75
N PRO A 123 -49.85 -5.32 -28.81
CA PRO A 123 -49.97 -6.42 -29.78
C PRO A 123 -51.46 -6.76 -30.12
N THR A 124 -51.70 -7.77 -30.99
CA THR A 124 -52.64 -8.94 -30.82
C THR A 124 -53.16 -9.56 -32.14
N LEU A 125 -53.26 -10.90 -32.09
CA LEU A 125 -53.75 -11.94 -33.03
C LEU A 125 -55.28 -11.88 -33.31
N PRO A 126 -55.91 -12.58 -34.31
CA PRO A 126 -55.95 -14.07 -34.36
C PRO A 126 -56.26 -14.85 -35.70
N ALA A 127 -56.03 -16.18 -35.61
CA ALA A 127 -56.81 -17.34 -36.12
C ALA A 127 -56.75 -17.90 -37.58
N ARG A 128 -56.37 -19.20 -37.63
CA ARG A 128 -57.02 -20.40 -38.27
C ARG A 128 -56.87 -20.77 -39.78
N ARG A 129 -56.27 -21.98 -39.97
CA ARG A 129 -56.69 -23.22 -40.72
C ARG A 129 -56.69 -23.29 -42.28
N LEU A 130 -55.99 -24.31 -42.85
CA LEU A 130 -56.37 -25.21 -43.99
C LEU A 130 -55.25 -26.27 -44.24
N MET A 131 -55.45 -27.57 -43.92
CA MET A 131 -55.69 -28.76 -44.79
C MET A 131 -54.55 -29.29 -45.73
N ARG A 132 -53.90 -30.40 -45.28
CA ARG A 132 -53.48 -31.73 -45.87
C ARG A 132 -53.57 -32.05 -47.39
N PRO A 133 -53.07 -33.24 -47.90
CA PRO A 133 -51.82 -34.04 -47.70
C PRO A 133 -51.27 -34.70 -49.02
N ILE A 134 -50.26 -35.60 -48.96
CA ILE A 134 -49.95 -36.85 -49.79
C ILE A 134 -48.49 -37.27 -49.41
N GLY A 135 -48.04 -38.52 -49.20
CA GLY A 135 -48.59 -39.86 -49.45
C GLY A 135 -47.86 -40.99 -48.67
N ARG A 136 -48.33 -42.24 -48.89
CA ARG A 136 -47.97 -43.54 -48.25
C ARG A 136 -46.63 -44.12 -48.75
N ILE A 137 -46.03 -45.13 -48.07
CA ILE A 137 -46.05 -46.62 -48.34
C ILE A 137 -44.92 -47.25 -47.45
N PRO A 138 -44.87 -48.56 -47.02
CA PRO A 138 -45.88 -49.56 -46.62
C PRO A 138 -45.54 -50.32 -45.29
N GLU A 139 -46.44 -51.23 -44.90
CA GLU A 139 -46.41 -52.16 -43.76
C GLU A 139 -45.72 -53.51 -44.04
N GLY A 140 -45.32 -54.22 -42.97
CA GLY A 140 -45.23 -55.68 -42.98
C GLY A 140 -44.32 -56.30 -41.90
N PHE A 141 -44.89 -56.73 -40.76
CA PHE A 141 -44.87 -58.12 -40.26
C PHE A 141 -45.33 -58.23 -38.79
N SER A 142 -45.90 -59.39 -38.49
CA SER A 142 -46.84 -59.73 -37.43
C SER A 142 -46.25 -60.07 -36.05
N SER A 143 -47.15 -59.92 -35.08
CA SER A 143 -47.24 -60.32 -33.67
C SER A 143 -46.54 -61.58 -33.14
N ASN A 144 -46.20 -61.47 -31.84
CA ASN A 144 -46.13 -62.48 -30.77
C ASN A 144 -44.82 -63.28 -30.60
N LEU A 145 -43.95 -62.82 -29.70
CA LEU A 145 -43.51 -63.61 -28.54
C LEU A 145 -42.80 -62.71 -27.50
N VAL A 146 -42.95 -63.08 -26.23
CA VAL A 146 -42.19 -62.60 -25.05
C VAL A 146 -42.72 -61.33 -24.33
N GLN A 147 -43.94 -61.47 -23.79
CA GLN A 147 -44.20 -61.07 -22.41
C GLN A 147 -43.24 -61.82 -21.47
N THR A 148 -42.12 -61.22 -21.06
CA THR A 148 -41.39 -61.51 -19.78
C THR A 148 -40.09 -60.69 -19.65
N PHE A 149 -40.08 -59.39 -19.94
CA PHE A 149 -38.90 -58.54 -19.66
C PHE A 149 -39.23 -57.12 -19.16
N SER A 150 -40.34 -56.97 -18.42
CA SER A 150 -40.73 -55.67 -17.81
C SER A 150 -40.74 -55.64 -16.28
N ALA A 151 -40.06 -56.59 -15.60
CA ALA A 151 -40.02 -56.62 -14.13
C ALA A 151 -38.61 -56.57 -13.50
N THR A 152 -37.54 -56.46 -14.30
CA THR A 152 -36.15 -56.45 -13.75
C THR A 152 -35.40 -55.15 -14.01
N VAL A 153 -35.85 -54.30 -14.94
CA VAL A 153 -35.22 -52.99 -15.22
C VAL A 153 -35.86 -51.85 -14.42
N ALA A 154 -37.11 -52.01 -13.97
CA ALA A 154 -37.81 -51.01 -13.15
C ALA A 154 -37.42 -51.04 -11.65
N THR A 155 -36.90 -52.16 -11.16
CA THR A 155 -36.50 -52.32 -9.75
C THR A 155 -35.07 -51.85 -9.49
N ALA A 156 -34.18 -51.89 -10.49
CA ALA A 156 -32.81 -51.36 -10.40
C ALA A 156 -32.75 -49.83 -10.56
N ALA A 157 -33.70 -49.24 -11.29
CA ALA A 157 -33.78 -47.78 -11.44
C ALA A 157 -34.42 -47.08 -10.22
N CYS A 158 -35.25 -47.78 -9.44
CA CYS A 158 -35.85 -47.23 -8.21
C CYS A 158 -35.06 -47.51 -6.92
N THR A 159 -34.14 -48.48 -6.89
CA THR A 159 -33.23 -48.67 -5.73
C THR A 159 -31.99 -47.77 -5.76
N LEU A 160 -31.63 -47.22 -6.92
CA LEU A 160 -30.55 -46.22 -7.04
C LEU A 160 -31.03 -44.77 -6.78
N PHE A 161 -32.35 -44.52 -6.72
CA PHE A 161 -32.92 -43.19 -6.46
C PHE A 161 -33.38 -42.97 -5.01
N PHE A 162 -33.41 -44.00 -4.17
CA PHE A 162 -33.90 -43.91 -2.78
C PHE A 162 -32.89 -44.31 -1.69
N LEU A 163 -31.62 -44.55 -2.05
CA LEU A 163 -30.56 -44.88 -1.08
C LEU A 163 -29.42 -43.83 -0.98
N ASN A 164 -29.62 -42.59 -1.43
CA ASN A 164 -28.71 -41.51 -1.06
C ASN A 164 -29.33 -40.10 -1.09
N PRO A 165 -30.14 -39.70 -0.08
CA PRO A 165 -30.30 -38.30 0.27
C PRO A 165 -29.17 -37.78 1.19
N LEU A 166 -28.20 -38.63 1.57
CA LEU A 166 -27.12 -38.30 2.52
C LEU A 166 -25.73 -38.14 1.89
N TYR A 167 -25.59 -38.27 0.57
CA TYR A 167 -24.30 -38.18 -0.14
C TYR A 167 -24.27 -37.12 -1.25
N ALA A 168 -25.08 -36.06 -1.10
CA ALA A 168 -25.06 -34.90 -2.01
C ALA A 168 -25.06 -33.56 -1.27
N LYS A 169 -24.51 -33.52 -0.05
CA LYS A 169 -24.15 -32.28 0.67
C LYS A 169 -22.65 -32.13 0.95
N ASP A 170 -21.87 -33.16 0.67
CA ASP A 170 -20.40 -33.15 0.66
C ASP A 170 -19.83 -33.17 -0.77
N SER A 171 -20.52 -32.49 -1.69
CA SER A 171 -19.86 -32.07 -2.93
C SER A 171 -18.86 -30.99 -2.53
N ALA A 172 -17.63 -31.45 -2.31
CA ALA A 172 -16.38 -30.69 -2.29
C ALA A 172 -16.61 -29.19 -2.48
N GLN A 173 -16.71 -28.47 -1.36
CA GLN A 173 -16.43 -27.05 -1.37
C GLN A 173 -14.97 -26.96 -1.83
N CYS A 174 -14.76 -26.84 -3.14
CA CYS A 174 -13.49 -26.43 -3.72
C CYS A 174 -13.07 -25.25 -2.87
N ALA A 175 -12.06 -25.43 -2.02
CA ALA A 175 -11.82 -24.57 -0.87
C ALA A 175 -11.86 -23.13 -1.36
N ARG A 176 -12.92 -22.40 -0.99
CA ARG A 176 -13.15 -21.08 -1.58
C ARG A 176 -11.95 -20.24 -1.16
N ARG A 177 -11.30 -19.58 -2.12
CA ARG A 177 -10.20 -18.65 -1.84
C ARG A 177 -10.60 -17.74 -0.66
N PRO A 178 -9.69 -17.52 0.30
CA PRO A 178 -10.00 -16.76 1.50
C PRO A 178 -10.22 -15.30 1.16
N ASN A 179 -11.02 -14.61 1.96
CA ASN A 179 -11.05 -13.15 1.92
C ASN A 179 -9.80 -12.61 2.64
N ILE A 180 -9.38 -11.41 2.26
CA ILE A 180 -8.17 -10.78 2.81
C ILE A 180 -8.53 -9.35 3.21
N ILE A 181 -8.21 -8.97 4.44
CA ILE A 181 -8.37 -7.60 4.94
C ILE A 181 -7.05 -7.14 5.54
N VAL A 182 -6.57 -5.97 5.11
CA VAL A 182 -5.42 -5.29 5.70
C VAL A 182 -5.87 -3.95 6.26
N ILE A 183 -5.87 -3.84 7.59
CA ILE A 183 -6.16 -2.61 8.32
C ILE A 183 -4.83 -1.95 8.66
N LEU A 184 -4.58 -0.77 8.08
CA LEU A 184 -3.34 -0.03 8.24
C LEU A 184 -3.62 1.32 8.92
N VAL A 185 -3.14 1.50 10.14
CA VAL A 185 -3.31 2.73 10.92
C VAL A 185 -2.15 3.70 10.67
N ASP A 186 -2.42 5.00 10.67
CA ASP A 186 -1.43 6.05 10.43
C ASP A 186 -0.89 6.60 11.76
N ASP A 187 0.43 6.59 11.94
CA ASP A 187 1.12 7.12 13.14
C ASP A 187 0.78 6.47 14.48
N LEU A 188 0.38 5.20 14.49
CA LEU A 188 0.08 4.45 15.72
C LEU A 188 1.38 3.87 16.31
N GLY A 189 1.67 4.22 17.56
CA GLY A 189 2.84 3.76 18.27
C GLY A 189 2.77 2.29 18.69
N TYR A 190 3.95 1.69 18.88
CA TYR A 190 4.09 0.27 19.22
C TYR A 190 3.26 -0.13 20.44
N ALA A 191 3.24 0.69 21.50
CA ALA A 191 2.48 0.45 22.73
C ALA A 191 1.25 1.35 22.84
N ASP A 192 0.64 1.75 21.72
CA ASP A 192 -0.65 2.45 21.76
C ASP A 192 -1.84 1.50 21.92
N ILE A 193 -1.70 0.20 21.68
CA ILE A 193 -2.79 -0.77 21.82
C ILE A 193 -2.53 -1.76 22.95
N GLY A 194 -3.59 -2.22 23.60
CA GLY A 194 -3.55 -3.16 24.73
C GLY A 194 -2.66 -4.40 24.49
N PRO A 195 -2.73 -5.09 23.33
CA PRO A 195 -1.94 -6.29 23.08
C PRO A 195 -0.41 -6.08 23.07
N PHE A 196 0.03 -4.82 22.98
CA PHE A 196 1.42 -4.39 22.94
C PHE A 196 1.80 -3.50 24.14
N GLY A 197 0.97 -3.48 25.19
CA GLY A 197 1.31 -2.85 26.47
C GLY A 197 0.81 -1.43 26.65
N SER A 198 -0.26 -1.03 25.96
CA SER A 198 -0.89 0.27 26.23
C SER A 198 -1.43 0.35 27.64
N GLU A 199 -1.02 1.38 28.38
CA GLU A 199 -1.55 1.73 29.70
C GLU A 199 -2.61 2.84 29.62
N LYS A 200 -2.83 3.41 28.42
CA LYS A 200 -3.69 4.60 28.22
C LYS A 200 -4.93 4.30 27.40
N ASN A 201 -4.76 3.70 26.23
CA ASN A 201 -5.84 3.56 25.26
C ASN A 201 -6.58 2.26 25.52
N ARG A 202 -7.92 2.31 25.51
CA ARG A 202 -8.76 1.12 25.70
C ARG A 202 -9.06 0.48 24.35
N THR A 203 -8.51 -0.70 24.09
CA THR A 203 -8.67 -1.36 22.79
C THR A 203 -9.22 -2.79 22.91
N PRO A 204 -10.43 -2.97 23.48
CA PRO A 204 -10.98 -4.30 23.75
C PRO A 204 -11.17 -5.16 22.49
N HIS A 205 -11.43 -4.57 21.32
CA HIS A 205 -11.58 -5.34 20.09
C HIS A 205 -10.24 -5.87 19.58
N LEU A 206 -9.18 -5.09 19.68
CA LEU A 206 -7.80 -5.52 19.38
C LEU A 206 -7.27 -6.49 20.43
N ASP A 207 -7.64 -6.33 21.70
CA ASP A 207 -7.35 -7.30 22.77
C ASP A 207 -7.93 -8.68 22.41
N ARG A 208 -9.20 -8.70 22.00
CA ARG A 208 -9.86 -9.92 21.50
C ARG A 208 -9.19 -10.45 20.23
N MET A 209 -8.89 -9.59 19.26
CA MET A 209 -8.22 -10.00 18.01
C MET A 209 -6.88 -10.67 18.28
N ALA A 210 -6.08 -10.14 19.22
CA ALA A 210 -4.82 -10.74 19.62
C ALA A 210 -5.01 -12.06 20.38
N ALA A 211 -5.99 -12.16 21.26
CA ALA A 211 -6.31 -13.39 21.98
C ALA A 211 -6.78 -14.52 21.04
N GLU A 212 -7.44 -14.17 19.93
CA GLU A 212 -7.91 -15.12 18.92
C GLU A 212 -6.91 -15.35 17.78
N GLY A 213 -5.84 -14.56 17.74
CA GLY A 213 -4.87 -14.55 16.65
C GLY A 213 -3.44 -14.69 17.13
N ARG A 214 -2.52 -14.12 16.34
CA ARG A 214 -1.08 -14.14 16.59
C ARG A 214 -0.50 -12.74 16.50
N LYS A 215 0.32 -12.37 17.49
CA LYS A 215 1.07 -11.11 17.50
C LYS A 215 2.42 -11.28 16.82
N LEU A 216 2.81 -10.30 15.99
CA LEU A 216 4.15 -10.21 15.44
C LEU A 216 4.87 -9.06 16.16
N THR A 217 5.84 -9.38 17.02
CA THR A 217 6.51 -8.40 17.92
C THR A 217 7.77 -7.78 17.31
N SER A 218 8.16 -8.24 16.12
CA SER A 218 9.27 -7.72 15.31
C SER A 218 8.81 -7.49 13.86
N PHE A 219 7.67 -6.81 13.68
CA PHE A 219 7.18 -6.40 12.36
C PHE A 219 7.59 -4.96 12.04
N TYR A 220 8.22 -4.74 10.89
CA TYR A 220 8.82 -3.47 10.51
C TYR A 220 8.16 -2.80 9.31
N ALA A 221 7.97 -1.50 9.42
CA ALA A 221 7.60 -0.58 8.36
C ALA A 221 8.79 0.31 7.96
N ALA A 222 8.59 1.21 7.00
CA ALA A 222 9.50 2.33 6.77
C ALA A 222 9.25 3.44 7.83
N PRO A 223 10.14 4.44 7.98
CA PRO A 223 9.99 5.41 9.07
C PRO A 223 8.92 6.48 8.82
N VAL A 224 8.30 6.53 7.62
CA VAL A 224 7.25 7.50 7.24
C VAL A 224 6.26 6.88 6.23
N CYS A 225 5.08 7.51 6.09
CA CYS A 225 3.90 7.00 5.40
C CYS A 225 4.10 6.48 3.96
N SER A 226 4.39 7.33 2.96
CA SER A 226 4.45 6.91 1.54
C SER A 226 5.44 5.76 1.31
N PRO A 227 6.68 5.81 1.83
CA PRO A 227 7.61 4.68 1.78
C PRO A 227 7.02 3.38 2.34
N SER A 228 6.39 3.40 3.52
CA SER A 228 5.82 2.18 4.11
C SER A 228 4.69 1.58 3.29
N ARG A 229 3.83 2.44 2.75
CA ARG A 229 2.70 2.04 1.90
C ARG A 229 3.20 1.46 0.58
N ALA A 230 4.28 1.99 0.02
CA ALA A 230 4.94 1.42 -1.16
C ALA A 230 5.53 0.05 -0.84
N SER A 231 6.19 -0.09 0.31
CA SER A 231 6.72 -1.39 0.75
C SER A 231 5.62 -2.43 0.93
N LEU A 232 4.51 -2.04 1.54
CA LEU A 232 3.34 -2.90 1.73
C LEU A 232 2.78 -3.35 0.38
N MET A 233 2.57 -2.43 -0.55
CA MET A 233 1.93 -2.74 -1.82
C MET A 233 2.80 -3.60 -2.74
N THR A 234 4.11 -3.39 -2.76
CA THR A 234 5.00 -3.99 -3.77
C THR A 234 5.84 -5.15 -3.26
N GLY A 235 5.86 -5.39 -1.95
CA GLY A 235 6.73 -6.37 -1.33
C GLY A 235 8.23 -6.07 -1.43
N CYS A 236 8.58 -4.79 -1.66
CA CYS A 236 9.95 -4.32 -1.85
C CYS A 236 10.32 -3.27 -0.81
N TYR A 237 11.60 -3.08 -0.53
CA TYR A 237 12.02 -1.89 0.20
C TYR A 237 11.56 -0.66 -0.56
N SER A 238 10.99 0.32 0.14
CA SER A 238 10.50 1.56 -0.46
C SER A 238 11.52 2.25 -1.36
N LYS A 239 12.80 2.24 -0.99
CA LYS A 239 13.88 2.80 -1.81
C LYS A 239 13.99 2.13 -3.18
N ARG A 240 13.60 0.86 -3.31
CA ARG A 240 13.56 0.12 -4.58
C ARG A 240 12.51 0.67 -5.53
N VAL A 241 11.31 0.98 -5.04
CA VAL A 241 10.11 1.22 -5.87
C VAL A 241 9.57 2.65 -5.81
N LEU A 242 9.97 3.39 -4.78
CA LEU A 242 9.60 4.77 -4.52
C LEU A 242 10.80 5.52 -3.91
N PRO A 243 11.92 5.67 -4.64
CA PRO A 243 13.10 6.38 -4.16
C PRO A 243 12.82 7.89 -4.06
N ILE A 244 12.24 8.31 -2.93
CA ILE A 244 11.96 9.71 -2.59
C ILE A 244 12.61 10.11 -1.26
N PRO A 245 12.94 11.40 -1.04
CA PRO A 245 13.61 11.84 0.19
C PRO A 245 12.71 11.86 1.44
N GLY A 246 11.40 11.63 1.28
CA GLY A 246 10.41 11.76 2.36
C GLY A 246 9.07 11.14 1.98
N VAL A 247 8.03 11.96 1.93
CA VAL A 247 6.67 11.55 1.54
C VAL A 247 6.20 12.32 0.30
N LEU A 248 5.17 11.81 -0.35
CA LEU A 248 4.48 12.49 -1.45
C LEU A 248 3.51 13.55 -0.89
N PHE A 249 3.26 14.58 -1.67
CA PHE A 249 2.42 15.72 -1.34
C PHE A 249 1.40 15.97 -2.45
N PRO A 250 0.36 16.79 -2.19
CA PRO A 250 -0.66 17.10 -3.19
C PRO A 250 -0.07 17.74 -4.44
N SER A 251 -0.67 17.47 -5.60
CA SER A 251 -0.21 17.99 -6.90
C SER A 251 1.25 17.60 -7.18
N GLY A 252 1.63 16.37 -6.83
CA GLY A 252 2.97 15.82 -7.09
C GLY A 252 3.11 15.34 -8.54
N ALA A 253 4.26 15.62 -9.16
CA ALA A 253 4.61 15.12 -10.49
C ALA A 253 5.03 13.65 -10.48
N VAL A 254 5.25 13.06 -9.30
CA VAL A 254 5.71 11.67 -9.15
C VAL A 254 4.83 10.87 -8.20
N GLY A 255 4.82 9.55 -8.41
CA GLY A 255 4.15 8.58 -7.58
C GLY A 255 4.77 7.18 -7.72
N LEU A 256 4.12 6.19 -7.14
CA LEU A 256 4.41 4.79 -7.43
C LEU A 256 4.24 4.55 -8.94
N HIS A 257 5.22 3.92 -9.56
CA HIS A 257 5.18 3.70 -10.99
C HIS A 257 3.95 2.85 -11.37
N PRO A 258 3.16 3.21 -12.41
CA PRO A 258 1.97 2.45 -12.83
C PRO A 258 2.27 1.00 -13.26
N GLU A 259 3.51 0.71 -13.65
CA GLU A 259 3.95 -0.66 -14.00
C GLU A 259 4.47 -1.45 -12.80
N GLU A 260 4.48 -0.90 -11.58
CA GLU A 260 4.70 -1.70 -10.38
C GLU A 260 3.57 -2.71 -10.18
N VAL A 261 3.91 -3.91 -9.72
CA VAL A 261 2.90 -4.94 -9.42
C VAL A 261 2.56 -4.82 -7.94
N THR A 262 1.31 -4.47 -7.64
CA THR A 262 0.83 -4.32 -6.28
C THR A 262 0.12 -5.58 -5.77
N ILE A 263 -0.15 -5.65 -4.46
CA ILE A 263 -1.04 -6.66 -3.87
C ILE A 263 -2.38 -6.68 -4.60
N ALA A 264 -2.91 -5.51 -4.94
CA ALA A 264 -4.23 -5.41 -5.55
C ALA A 264 -4.21 -5.97 -6.97
N ASP A 265 -3.18 -5.72 -7.78
CA ASP A 265 -3.04 -6.32 -9.12
C ASP A 265 -3.04 -7.85 -9.04
N VAL A 266 -2.19 -8.40 -8.16
CA VAL A 266 -2.05 -9.85 -7.98
C VAL A 266 -3.37 -10.51 -7.55
N LEU A 267 -4.13 -9.85 -6.66
CA LEU A 267 -5.40 -10.38 -6.16
C LEU A 267 -6.55 -10.16 -7.16
N HIS A 268 -6.58 -9.02 -7.86
CA HIS A 268 -7.53 -8.75 -8.93
C HIS A 268 -7.40 -9.79 -10.04
N ASP A 269 -6.19 -10.07 -10.52
CA ASP A 269 -5.90 -11.11 -11.52
C ASP A 269 -6.29 -12.51 -11.03
N ALA A 270 -6.26 -12.74 -9.71
CA ALA A 270 -6.76 -13.95 -9.08
C ALA A 270 -8.29 -13.97 -8.86
N GLY A 271 -9.03 -12.99 -9.39
CA GLY A 271 -10.50 -12.93 -9.36
C GLY A 271 -11.10 -12.39 -8.07
N TYR A 272 -10.33 -11.66 -7.25
CA TYR A 272 -10.86 -10.99 -6.06
C TYR A 272 -11.67 -9.75 -6.46
N ALA A 273 -12.64 -9.35 -5.63
CA ALA A 273 -13.04 -7.95 -5.57
C ALA A 273 -11.98 -7.18 -4.78
N THR A 274 -11.48 -6.06 -5.29
CA THR A 274 -10.44 -5.27 -4.62
C THR A 274 -10.96 -3.87 -4.28
N ALA A 275 -10.83 -3.45 -3.02
CA ALA A 275 -11.20 -2.09 -2.59
C ALA A 275 -10.14 -1.46 -1.71
N CYS A 276 -9.82 -0.20 -1.99
CA CYS A 276 -9.03 0.66 -1.13
C CYS A 276 -9.96 1.68 -0.46
N ILE A 277 -10.06 1.65 0.87
CA ILE A 277 -10.92 2.58 1.62
C ILE A 277 -10.05 3.33 2.63
N GLY A 278 -9.67 4.56 2.29
CA GLY A 278 -8.94 5.46 3.17
C GLY A 278 -7.75 6.17 2.52
N LYS A 279 -6.70 6.42 3.31
CA LYS A 279 -5.51 7.17 2.88
C LYS A 279 -4.69 6.38 1.86
N TRP A 280 -4.47 6.93 0.67
CA TRP A 280 -3.64 6.27 -0.35
C TRP A 280 -2.13 6.56 -0.20
N HIS A 281 -1.73 7.80 -0.48
CA HIS A 281 -0.39 8.37 -0.27
C HIS A 281 0.75 7.80 -1.13
N LEU A 282 0.43 7.24 -2.30
CA LEU A 282 1.40 6.75 -3.31
C LEU A 282 1.39 7.55 -4.62
N GLY A 283 0.87 8.77 -4.57
CA GLY A 283 0.70 9.68 -5.71
C GLY A 283 -0.77 10.03 -5.84
N ASP A 284 -1.07 11.30 -6.14
CA ASP A 284 -2.44 11.80 -6.20
C ASP A 284 -2.91 12.14 -7.62
N GLN A 285 -2.10 11.82 -8.61
CA GLN A 285 -2.45 11.98 -10.01
C GLN A 285 -3.21 10.73 -10.49
N PRO A 286 -4.16 10.83 -11.44
CA PRO A 286 -4.97 9.71 -11.93
C PRO A 286 -4.16 8.44 -12.26
N GLU A 287 -2.97 8.59 -12.82
CA GLU A 287 -2.03 7.52 -13.17
C GLU A 287 -1.52 6.75 -11.95
N PHE A 288 -1.53 7.38 -10.77
CA PHE A 288 -1.01 6.81 -9.52
C PHE A 288 -2.13 6.46 -8.53
N MET A 289 -3.40 6.73 -8.84
CA MET A 289 -4.53 6.45 -7.94
C MET A 289 -4.74 4.94 -7.74
N PRO A 290 -5.40 4.50 -6.66
CA PRO A 290 -5.62 3.07 -6.39
C PRO A 290 -6.27 2.32 -7.55
N THR A 291 -7.22 2.95 -8.27
CA THR A 291 -7.90 2.35 -9.42
C THR A 291 -7.00 2.14 -10.64
N SER A 292 -5.82 2.76 -10.66
CA SER A 292 -4.77 2.55 -11.67
C SER A 292 -3.69 1.57 -11.17
N GLN A 293 -3.90 0.97 -10.00
CA GLN A 293 -2.95 0.13 -9.26
C GLN A 293 -3.69 -1.10 -8.69
N GLY A 294 -4.53 -1.74 -9.51
CA GLY A 294 -5.19 -3.02 -9.22
C GLY A 294 -6.46 -2.98 -8.36
N PHE A 295 -6.89 -1.82 -7.85
CA PHE A 295 -8.14 -1.73 -7.08
C PHE A 295 -9.37 -1.51 -7.98
N ASP A 296 -10.43 -2.29 -7.79
CA ASP A 296 -11.71 -2.10 -8.49
C ASP A 296 -12.41 -0.80 -8.07
N SER A 297 -12.18 -0.36 -6.83
CA SER A 297 -12.82 0.83 -6.25
C SER A 297 -11.96 1.53 -5.20
N TYR A 298 -12.15 2.83 -5.08
CA TYR A 298 -11.51 3.68 -4.09
C TYR A 298 -12.50 4.60 -3.39
N LEU A 299 -12.36 4.74 -2.07
CA LEU A 299 -12.97 5.83 -1.31
C LEU A 299 -11.98 6.34 -0.26
N GLY A 300 -11.56 7.59 -0.34
CA GLY A 300 -10.74 8.17 0.72
C GLY A 300 -10.00 9.43 0.34
N ILE A 301 -9.00 9.78 1.15
CA ILE A 301 -8.11 10.91 0.91
C ILE A 301 -6.83 10.44 0.20
N PRO A 302 -6.39 11.06 -0.91
CA PRO A 302 -5.25 10.57 -1.69
C PRO A 302 -3.89 10.77 -0.98
N TYR A 303 -3.85 11.58 0.08
CA TYR A 303 -2.66 11.92 0.87
C TYR A 303 -3.05 12.22 2.33
N SER A 304 -2.09 12.55 3.20
CA SER A 304 -2.37 12.81 4.63
C SER A 304 -3.43 13.91 4.85
N ASN A 305 -4.23 13.76 5.89
CA ASN A 305 -5.28 14.70 6.28
C ASN A 305 -4.76 16.08 6.73
N ASP A 306 -3.46 16.17 7.07
CA ASP A 306 -2.84 17.48 7.29
C ASP A 306 -2.52 18.22 6.00
N MET A 307 -2.50 17.58 4.84
CA MET A 307 -2.07 18.20 3.57
C MET A 307 -3.18 19.00 2.87
N GLY A 308 -3.95 19.75 3.66
CA GLY A 308 -4.97 20.70 3.20
C GLY A 308 -4.71 22.13 3.67
N THR A 309 -5.65 23.03 3.39
CA THR A 309 -5.55 24.42 3.84
C THR A 309 -5.70 24.54 5.36
N ALA A 310 -5.02 25.53 5.96
CA ALA A 310 -5.20 25.82 7.39
C ALA A 310 -6.65 26.17 7.73
N ALA A 311 -7.34 26.92 6.87
CA ALA A 311 -8.72 27.34 7.04
C ALA A 311 -9.72 26.17 7.13
N ASP A 312 -9.39 25.02 6.51
CA ASP A 312 -10.21 23.80 6.58
C ASP A 312 -9.96 22.98 7.87
N GLY A 313 -8.98 23.38 8.69
CA GLY A 313 -8.58 22.66 9.90
C GLY A 313 -7.45 21.66 9.70
N SER A 314 -6.88 21.52 8.50
CA SER A 314 -5.78 20.57 8.24
C SER A 314 -4.48 20.89 9.00
N LYS A 315 -4.38 22.06 9.63
CA LYS A 315 -3.18 22.51 10.38
C LYS A 315 -3.43 22.76 11.86
N SER A 316 -4.55 22.27 12.41
CA SER A 316 -4.93 22.48 13.80
C SER A 316 -5.69 21.27 14.35
N ASP A 317 -5.39 20.85 15.57
CA ASP A 317 -6.17 19.81 16.24
C ASP A 317 -7.59 20.31 16.56
N LEU A 318 -8.54 19.39 16.74
CA LEU A 318 -9.91 19.72 17.12
C LEU A 318 -9.97 20.68 18.32
N GLY A 319 -10.73 21.76 18.18
CA GLY A 319 -10.92 22.77 19.24
C GLY A 319 -9.72 23.70 19.47
N LYS A 320 -8.61 23.56 18.72
CA LYS A 320 -7.49 24.50 18.76
C LYS A 320 -7.66 25.63 17.74
N PRO A 321 -7.13 26.84 18.01
CA PRO A 321 -7.22 27.96 17.08
C PRO A 321 -6.60 27.62 15.72
N ILE A 322 -7.34 27.90 14.65
CA ILE A 322 -6.82 27.79 13.30
C ILE A 322 -5.71 28.85 13.11
N PRO A 323 -4.50 28.46 12.68
CA PRO A 323 -3.44 29.43 12.42
C PRO A 323 -3.85 30.45 11.36
N ASP A 324 -3.57 31.73 11.60
CA ASP A 324 -3.71 32.78 10.59
C ASP A 324 -2.54 32.66 9.60
N VAL A 325 -2.82 32.02 8.47
CA VAL A 325 -1.82 31.70 7.46
C VAL A 325 -2.01 32.61 6.26
N LYS A 326 -1.02 33.48 6.01
CA LYS A 326 -0.99 34.28 4.79
C LYS A 326 -0.82 33.38 3.57
N PRO A 327 -1.55 33.63 2.47
CA PRO A 327 -1.34 32.91 1.21
C PRO A 327 0.12 33.07 0.77
N PRO A 328 0.71 32.04 0.14
CA PRO A 328 2.10 32.08 -0.30
C PRO A 328 2.29 33.24 -1.29
N SER A 329 3.38 34.01 -1.14
CA SER A 329 3.67 35.08 -2.10
C SER A 329 4.00 34.48 -3.47
N PRO A 330 3.70 35.16 -4.59
CA PRO A 330 4.10 34.69 -5.92
C PRO A 330 5.60 34.36 -6.04
N ALA A 331 6.46 35.07 -5.30
CA ALA A 331 7.90 34.81 -5.23
C ALA A 331 8.28 33.54 -4.43
N LEU A 332 7.50 33.16 -3.41
CA LEU A 332 7.66 31.90 -2.68
C LEU A 332 7.19 30.70 -3.51
N ILE A 333 6.18 30.88 -4.35
CA ILE A 333 5.74 29.89 -5.35
C ILE A 333 6.84 29.66 -6.40
N ALA A 334 7.51 30.72 -6.85
CA ALA A 334 8.59 30.63 -7.82
C ALA A 334 9.93 30.09 -7.25
N ASN A 335 10.26 30.35 -5.98
CA ASN A 335 11.57 30.00 -5.38
C ASN A 335 11.56 28.80 -4.40
N HIS A 336 10.38 28.38 -3.93
CA HIS A 336 10.18 27.17 -3.12
C HIS A 336 9.10 26.26 -3.73
N GLY A 337 8.84 26.42 -5.04
CA GLY A 337 7.86 25.64 -5.78
C GLY A 337 8.09 24.16 -5.53
N ALA A 338 6.99 23.40 -5.39
CA ALA A 338 6.99 21.96 -5.29
C ALA A 338 8.20 21.35 -6.01
N ASN A 339 9.04 20.61 -5.28
CA ASN A 339 9.85 19.63 -5.96
C ASN A 339 8.88 18.62 -6.60
N GLU A 340 9.39 17.71 -7.41
CA GLU A 340 8.56 16.70 -8.09
C GLU A 340 7.59 15.93 -7.17
N THR A 341 7.84 15.88 -5.85
CA THR A 341 6.95 15.26 -4.84
C THR A 341 5.69 16.05 -4.47
N GLY A 342 5.51 17.30 -4.90
CA GLY A 342 4.26 18.07 -4.72
C GLY A 342 4.33 19.29 -3.79
N LEU A 343 3.17 19.97 -3.67
CA LEU A 343 2.97 21.26 -2.99
C LEU A 343 3.03 21.13 -1.45
N LYS A 344 3.72 22.06 -0.80
CA LYS A 344 3.98 22.02 0.66
C LYS A 344 3.53 23.30 1.35
N GLY A 345 3.27 23.18 2.65
CA GLY A 345 2.89 24.32 3.49
C GLY A 345 1.66 25.06 2.94
N ASN A 346 1.74 26.38 2.87
CA ASN A 346 0.60 27.24 2.53
C ASN A 346 0.17 27.15 1.05
N GLN A 347 0.93 26.45 0.20
CA GLN A 347 0.58 26.21 -1.20
C GLN A 347 -0.40 25.04 -1.36
N GLN A 348 -0.56 24.21 -0.33
CA GLN A 348 -1.40 23.01 -0.39
C GLN A 348 -2.86 23.37 -0.70
N PRO A 349 -3.49 22.64 -1.63
CA PRO A 349 -4.87 22.86 -2.02
C PRO A 349 -5.84 22.47 -0.88
N PRO A 350 -7.13 22.77 -1.01
CA PRO A 350 -8.15 22.11 -0.19
C PRO A 350 -8.04 20.58 -0.23
N LEU A 351 -8.27 19.94 0.92
CA LEU A 351 -8.20 18.48 1.05
C LEU A 351 -9.44 17.82 0.42
N PRO A 352 -9.30 16.91 -0.56
CA PRO A 352 -10.42 16.19 -1.15
C PRO A 352 -10.74 14.90 -0.39
N LEU A 353 -12.02 14.53 -0.39
CA LEU A 353 -12.47 13.14 -0.29
C LEU A 353 -12.83 12.69 -1.70
N VAL A 354 -12.23 11.59 -2.14
CA VAL A 354 -12.34 11.08 -3.51
C VAL A 354 -13.00 9.72 -3.49
N GLU A 355 -13.97 9.51 -4.39
CA GLU A 355 -14.53 8.22 -4.75
C GLU A 355 -14.08 7.92 -6.18
N ASP A 356 -13.27 6.88 -6.36
CA ASP A 356 -12.55 6.55 -7.59
C ASP A 356 -11.71 7.73 -8.12
N LEU A 357 -12.17 8.40 -9.18
CA LEU A 357 -11.55 9.58 -9.77
C LEU A 357 -12.42 10.84 -9.64
N LYS A 358 -13.38 10.83 -8.70
CA LYS A 358 -14.33 11.92 -8.49
C LYS A 358 -14.22 12.47 -7.08
N VAL A 359 -14.06 13.79 -6.96
CA VAL A 359 -14.18 14.48 -5.67
C VAL A 359 -15.64 14.42 -5.20
N VAL A 360 -15.89 13.80 -4.05
CA VAL A 360 -17.22 13.69 -3.45
C VAL A 360 -17.43 14.65 -2.29
N ALA A 361 -16.36 15.11 -1.65
CA ALA A 361 -16.41 16.18 -0.66
C ALA A 361 -15.08 16.93 -0.56
N ARG A 362 -15.14 18.16 -0.02
CA ARG A 362 -13.98 18.87 0.52
C ARG A 362 -13.91 18.55 2.01
N VAL A 363 -12.80 17.99 2.46
CA VAL A 363 -12.62 17.59 3.86
C VAL A 363 -12.28 18.81 4.71
N ARG A 364 -13.23 19.24 5.53
CA ARG A 364 -13.03 20.24 6.58
C ARG A 364 -13.09 19.54 7.94
N GLN A 365 -13.15 20.33 9.01
CA GLN A 365 -13.18 19.83 10.39
C GLN A 365 -14.30 18.79 10.63
N ASP A 366 -15.52 19.04 10.14
CA ASP A 366 -16.64 18.11 10.32
C ASP A 366 -16.40 16.78 9.58
N GLU A 367 -15.89 16.82 8.34
CA GLU A 367 -15.53 15.61 7.59
C GLU A 367 -14.34 14.87 8.21
N GLN A 368 -13.36 15.59 8.79
CA GLN A 368 -12.28 14.96 9.53
C GLN A 368 -12.80 14.19 10.75
N GLN A 369 -13.76 14.75 11.50
CA GLN A 369 -14.38 14.01 12.61
C GLN A 369 -15.20 12.80 12.11
N ALA A 370 -15.82 12.87 10.94
CA ALA A 370 -16.62 11.76 10.42
C ALA A 370 -15.79 10.65 9.72
N ILE A 371 -14.46 10.82 9.60
CA ILE A 371 -13.67 10.06 8.63
C ILE A 371 -13.58 8.56 8.98
N VAL A 372 -13.41 8.20 10.25
CA VAL A 372 -13.31 6.79 10.67
C VAL A 372 -14.65 6.09 10.51
N GLU A 373 -15.76 6.74 10.87
CA GLU A 373 -17.12 6.22 10.65
C GLU A 373 -17.41 6.03 9.16
N THR A 374 -17.02 7.00 8.32
CA THR A 374 -17.19 6.94 6.86
C THR A 374 -16.47 5.73 6.27
N TYR A 375 -15.19 5.54 6.61
CA TYR A 375 -14.40 4.40 6.12
C TYR A 375 -14.92 3.07 6.67
N THR A 376 -15.31 3.01 7.94
CA THR A 376 -15.86 1.80 8.58
C THR A 376 -17.17 1.38 7.91
N THR A 377 -18.07 2.33 7.67
CA THR A 377 -19.36 2.09 7.01
C THR A 377 -19.15 1.57 5.59
N ALA A 378 -18.24 2.19 4.83
CA ALA A 378 -17.91 1.75 3.48
C ALA A 378 -17.29 0.35 3.46
N ALA A 379 -16.40 0.04 4.41
CA ALA A 379 -15.80 -1.28 4.56
C ALA A 379 -16.83 -2.38 4.88
N VAL A 380 -17.73 -2.15 5.84
CA VAL A 380 -18.83 -3.08 6.15
C VAL A 380 -19.74 -3.28 4.95
N LYS A 381 -20.08 -2.21 4.23
CA LYS A 381 -20.87 -2.28 2.99
C LYS A 381 -20.17 -3.12 1.92
N PHE A 382 -18.87 -2.93 1.71
CA PHE A 382 -18.07 -3.69 0.75
C PHE A 382 -18.05 -5.19 1.09
N ILE A 383 -17.79 -5.54 2.35
CA ILE A 383 -17.78 -6.94 2.82
C ILE A 383 -19.13 -7.61 2.56
N ARG A 384 -20.25 -6.94 2.91
CA ARG A 384 -21.59 -7.48 2.69
C ARG A 384 -21.92 -7.66 1.21
N ALA A 385 -21.54 -6.69 0.38
CA ALA A 385 -21.77 -6.75 -1.07
C ALA A 385 -21.00 -7.89 -1.76
N HIS A 386 -19.86 -8.31 -1.18
CA HIS A 386 -18.96 -9.29 -1.77
C HIS A 386 -18.90 -10.62 -1.00
N GLN A 387 -19.82 -10.88 -0.06
CA GLN A 387 -19.80 -12.10 0.75
C GLN A 387 -19.74 -13.40 -0.08
N ASP A 388 -20.28 -13.39 -1.31
CA ASP A 388 -20.35 -14.55 -2.22
C ASP A 388 -19.14 -14.72 -3.15
N LYS A 389 -18.14 -13.82 -3.12
CA LYS A 389 -16.85 -13.95 -3.83
C LYS A 389 -15.65 -13.62 -2.94
N PRO A 390 -14.43 -14.12 -3.21
CA PRO A 390 -13.25 -13.65 -2.49
C PRO A 390 -13.08 -12.15 -2.68
N PHE A 391 -12.70 -11.45 -1.61
CA PHE A 391 -12.45 -10.02 -1.64
C PHE A 391 -11.15 -9.65 -0.91
N PHE A 392 -10.54 -8.58 -1.37
CA PHE A 392 -9.41 -7.90 -0.77
C PHE A 392 -9.85 -6.49 -0.37
N LEU A 393 -9.84 -6.23 0.93
CA LEU A 393 -10.09 -4.91 1.47
C LEU A 393 -8.79 -4.36 2.06
N TYR A 394 -8.26 -3.31 1.46
CA TYR A 394 -7.24 -2.47 2.06
C TYR A 394 -7.92 -1.28 2.75
N LEU A 395 -7.80 -1.21 4.08
CA LEU A 395 -8.40 -0.18 4.93
C LEU A 395 -7.29 0.67 5.59
N PRO A 396 -6.64 1.57 4.83
CA PRO A 396 -5.68 2.52 5.39
C PRO A 396 -6.38 3.66 6.12
N GLN A 397 -6.54 3.55 7.43
CA GLN A 397 -7.08 4.63 8.25
C GLN A 397 -6.19 5.88 8.15
N SER A 398 -6.80 7.06 8.11
CA SER A 398 -6.10 8.35 8.31
C SER A 398 -5.88 8.64 9.79
N ALA A 399 -6.67 8.01 10.65
CA ALA A 399 -6.45 8.00 12.10
C ALA A 399 -5.16 7.21 12.40
N VAL A 400 -4.32 7.62 13.34
CA VAL A 400 -4.44 8.75 14.28
C VAL A 400 -3.47 9.90 13.93
N HIS A 401 -3.24 10.11 12.63
CA HIS A 401 -2.31 11.11 12.11
C HIS A 401 -2.79 12.54 12.37
N PHE A 402 -1.86 13.43 12.71
CA PHE A 402 -2.18 14.86 12.86
C PHE A 402 -2.88 15.44 11.61
N PRO A 403 -3.83 16.36 11.74
CA PRO A 403 -4.45 16.82 12.98
C PRO A 403 -5.43 15.82 13.58
N ILE A 404 -5.60 15.89 14.90
CA ILE A 404 -6.38 14.93 15.69
C ILE A 404 -7.86 15.33 15.71
N TYR A 405 -8.70 14.50 15.07
CA TYR A 405 -10.15 14.71 14.91
C TYR A 405 -10.92 13.41 15.21
N PRO A 406 -11.03 12.98 16.48
CA PRO A 406 -11.94 11.90 16.84
C PRO A 406 -13.39 12.27 16.50
N GLY A 407 -14.17 11.24 16.18
CA GLY A 407 -15.59 11.37 15.87
C GLY A 407 -16.38 12.03 17.00
N LYS A 408 -17.49 12.66 16.64
CA LYS A 408 -18.28 13.50 17.58
C LYS A 408 -18.78 12.72 18.80
N THR A 409 -19.04 11.42 18.65
CA THR A 409 -19.44 10.51 19.74
C THR A 409 -18.28 10.10 20.65
N TRP A 410 -17.05 10.18 20.12
CA TRP A 410 -15.80 9.78 20.78
C TRP A 410 -15.03 10.94 21.40
N ALA A 411 -15.16 12.15 20.84
CA ALA A 411 -14.44 13.32 21.29
C ALA A 411 -14.71 13.61 22.79
N GLY A 412 -13.64 13.59 23.59
CA GLY A 412 -13.63 13.87 25.02
C GLY A 412 -14.07 12.70 25.92
N LYS A 413 -14.03 11.45 25.44
CA LYS A 413 -14.48 10.26 26.21
C LYS A 413 -13.34 9.54 26.93
N SER A 414 -12.13 9.64 26.42
CA SER A 414 -10.91 9.09 26.96
C SER A 414 -10.29 10.07 27.95
N PRO A 415 -9.89 9.63 29.16
CA PRO A 415 -9.21 10.49 30.12
C PRO A 415 -7.81 10.91 29.65
N HIS A 416 -7.32 10.36 28.54
CA HIS A 416 -6.00 10.64 27.97
C HIS A 416 -6.04 11.56 26.73
N GLY A 417 -7.21 12.17 26.46
CA GLY A 417 -7.38 13.22 25.45
C GLY A 417 -7.69 12.71 24.03
N TYR A 418 -7.77 13.64 23.08
CA TYR A 418 -8.29 13.37 21.73
C TYR A 418 -7.47 12.38 20.92
N TYR A 419 -6.18 12.22 21.19
CA TYR A 419 -5.39 11.16 20.55
C TYR A 419 -5.92 9.78 20.95
N SER A 420 -6.11 9.56 22.25
CA SER A 420 -6.65 8.32 22.79
C SER A 420 -8.09 8.09 22.37
N ASP A 421 -8.93 9.13 22.31
CA ASP A 421 -10.28 9.01 21.75
C ASP A 421 -10.26 8.41 20.34
N TRP A 422 -9.31 8.86 19.52
CA TRP A 422 -9.23 8.43 18.13
C TRP A 422 -8.64 7.02 17.99
N VAL A 423 -7.70 6.63 18.87
CA VAL A 423 -7.23 5.23 18.96
C VAL A 423 -8.39 4.30 19.36
N GLU A 424 -9.21 4.70 20.34
CA GLU A 424 -10.37 3.93 20.79
C GLU A 424 -11.45 3.83 19.69
N GLU A 425 -11.62 4.88 18.88
CA GLU A 425 -12.51 4.85 17.71
C GLU A 425 -12.00 3.90 16.60
N VAL A 426 -10.69 3.84 16.37
CA VAL A 426 -10.09 2.85 15.46
C VAL A 426 -10.30 1.43 15.99
N ASP A 427 -10.18 1.20 17.29
CA ASP A 427 -10.49 -0.10 17.90
C ASP A 427 -11.96 -0.50 17.66
N TRP A 428 -12.90 0.44 17.83
CA TRP A 428 -14.31 0.21 17.47
C TRP A 428 -14.48 -0.15 16.00
N SER A 429 -13.80 0.57 15.08
CA SER A 429 -13.81 0.26 13.64
C SER A 429 -13.40 -1.18 13.37
N VAL A 430 -12.29 -1.65 13.98
CA VAL A 430 -11.84 -3.04 13.92
C VAL A 430 -12.92 -3.99 14.44
N GLY A 431 -13.56 -3.64 15.56
CA GLY A 431 -14.69 -4.37 16.11
C GLY A 431 -15.82 -4.58 15.10
N GLN A 432 -16.25 -3.52 14.42
CA GLN A 432 -17.31 -3.58 13.40
C GLN A 432 -16.97 -4.53 12.25
N ILE A 433 -15.71 -4.51 11.79
CA ILE A 433 -15.25 -5.41 10.72
C ILE A 433 -15.27 -6.87 11.19
N LEU A 434 -14.66 -7.18 12.33
CA LEU A 434 -14.58 -8.54 12.85
C LEU A 434 -15.97 -9.11 13.19
N ASP A 435 -16.85 -8.29 13.76
CA ASP A 435 -18.22 -8.71 14.09
C ASP A 435 -19.06 -8.92 12.83
N THR A 436 -18.88 -8.10 11.78
CA THR A 436 -19.50 -8.32 10.47
C THR A 436 -19.04 -9.65 9.86
N LEU A 437 -17.75 -9.98 9.91
CA LEU A 437 -17.25 -11.27 9.41
C LEU A 437 -17.89 -12.45 10.13
N ARG A 438 -18.04 -12.38 11.46
CA ARG A 438 -18.71 -13.44 12.24
C ARG A 438 -20.21 -13.54 11.92
N GLU A 439 -20.90 -12.39 11.81
CA GLU A 439 -22.32 -12.33 11.43
C GLU A 439 -22.56 -13.04 10.08
N LEU A 440 -21.71 -12.77 9.10
CA LEU A 440 -21.78 -13.35 7.76
C LEU A 440 -21.15 -14.76 7.65
N LYS A 441 -20.61 -15.30 8.75
CA LYS A 441 -19.90 -16.60 8.80
C LYS A 441 -18.71 -16.68 7.83
N LEU A 442 -18.00 -15.57 7.68
CA LEU A 442 -16.80 -15.43 6.86
C LEU A 442 -15.50 -15.49 7.68
N ASP A 443 -15.60 -15.43 9.01
CA ASP A 443 -14.49 -15.41 9.96
C ASP A 443 -13.49 -16.56 9.76
N GLN A 444 -13.98 -17.80 9.58
CA GLN A 444 -13.11 -18.96 9.36
C GLN A 444 -12.49 -19.03 7.95
N ASN A 445 -12.86 -18.11 7.05
CA ASN A 445 -12.31 -18.02 5.69
C ASN A 445 -11.81 -16.60 5.35
N THR A 446 -11.36 -15.84 6.36
CA THR A 446 -10.86 -14.49 6.16
C THR A 446 -9.57 -14.28 6.95
N LEU A 447 -8.50 -13.88 6.25
CA LEU A 447 -7.29 -13.36 6.86
C LEU A 447 -7.47 -11.86 7.15
N VAL A 448 -7.31 -11.46 8.40
CA VAL A 448 -7.27 -10.04 8.80
C VAL A 448 -5.90 -9.72 9.39
N ILE A 449 -5.23 -8.71 8.85
CA ILE A 449 -3.97 -8.17 9.39
C ILE A 449 -4.22 -6.74 9.84
N PHE A 450 -3.92 -6.46 11.10
CA PHE A 450 -3.92 -5.10 11.67
C PHE A 450 -2.47 -4.67 11.91
N THR A 451 -2.09 -3.47 11.44
CA THR A 451 -0.76 -2.89 11.66
C THR A 451 -0.75 -1.36 11.51
N SER A 452 0.42 -0.73 11.60
CA SER A 452 0.62 0.71 11.36
C SER A 452 1.72 1.00 10.35
N ASP A 453 1.62 2.12 9.62
CA ASP A 453 2.56 2.47 8.56
C ASP A 453 3.91 2.99 9.07
N ASN A 454 4.02 3.45 10.31
CA ASN A 454 5.29 3.79 10.94
C ASN A 454 5.10 3.85 12.45
N GLY A 455 6.20 3.97 13.19
CA GLY A 455 6.13 4.22 14.62
C GLY A 455 5.37 5.51 14.97
N GLY A 456 4.86 5.59 16.19
CA GLY A 456 4.05 6.71 16.63
C GLY A 456 4.83 8.02 16.71
N THR A 457 4.12 9.14 16.66
CA THR A 457 4.70 10.45 16.99
C THR A 457 4.82 10.63 18.50
N SER A 458 5.31 11.78 18.97
CA SER A 458 5.34 12.10 20.41
C SER A 458 3.96 12.18 21.07
N ARG A 459 2.86 12.05 20.31
CA ARG A 459 1.49 11.96 20.83
C ARG A 459 1.13 10.54 21.26
N GLY A 460 1.71 9.53 20.60
CA GLY A 460 1.52 8.11 20.92
C GLY A 460 2.59 7.55 21.84
N SER A 461 2.56 6.24 22.03
CA SER A 461 3.51 5.48 22.83
C SER A 461 4.25 4.46 21.98
N ASN A 462 5.58 4.61 21.89
CA ASN A 462 6.46 3.59 21.29
C ASN A 462 7.14 2.72 22.35
N TYR A 463 6.78 2.84 23.62
CA TYR A 463 7.43 2.10 24.71
C TYR A 463 7.45 0.58 24.43
N PRO A 464 8.52 -0.16 24.81
CA PRO A 464 9.80 0.30 25.38
C PRO A 464 10.81 0.79 24.34
N LEU A 465 10.40 0.89 23.07
CA LEU A 465 11.27 1.17 21.95
C LEU A 465 11.73 2.64 21.95
N ARG A 466 12.94 2.86 21.42
CA ARG A 466 13.52 4.19 21.29
C ARG A 466 13.04 4.89 20.01
N GLY A 467 12.86 6.20 20.09
CA GLY A 467 12.54 7.02 18.92
C GLY A 467 11.06 7.01 18.53
N PHE A 468 10.78 7.69 17.42
CA PHE A 468 9.44 8.01 16.93
C PHE A 468 9.42 7.99 15.41
N LYS A 469 8.24 8.24 14.81
CA LYS A 469 8.09 8.55 13.38
C LYS A 469 9.25 9.38 12.84
N ALA A 470 9.64 9.09 11.60
CA ALA A 470 10.74 9.69 10.86
C ALA A 470 12.14 9.33 11.37
N SER A 471 12.27 8.31 12.23
CA SER A 471 13.56 7.82 12.73
C SER A 471 13.75 6.35 12.42
N THR A 472 15.01 5.92 12.34
CA THR A 472 15.41 4.52 12.13
C THR A 472 15.72 3.79 13.44
N TRP A 473 15.41 4.41 14.57
CA TRP A 473 15.31 3.73 15.87
C TRP A 473 14.13 2.75 15.86
N GLU A 474 14.12 1.79 16.79
CA GLU A 474 13.09 0.74 16.86
C GLU A 474 11.67 1.32 16.92
N GLY A 475 11.45 2.35 17.73
CA GLY A 475 10.16 3.02 17.88
C GLY A 475 9.74 3.89 16.69
N GLY A 476 10.58 4.02 15.65
CA GLY A 476 10.20 4.68 14.40
C GLY A 476 9.74 3.72 13.31
N MET A 477 10.11 2.44 13.38
CA MET A 477 9.89 1.47 12.30
C MET A 477 9.27 0.15 12.76
N ARG A 478 9.44 -0.27 14.02
CA ARG A 478 8.78 -1.46 14.57
C ARG A 478 7.37 -1.08 15.02
N VAL A 479 6.36 -1.74 14.48
CA VAL A 479 4.94 -1.35 14.61
C VAL A 479 4.08 -2.49 15.18
N PRO A 480 3.00 -2.19 15.92
CA PRO A 480 2.18 -3.23 16.53
C PRO A 480 1.44 -3.99 15.41
N THR A 481 1.54 -5.31 15.40
CA THR A 481 0.96 -6.13 14.31
C THR A 481 0.26 -7.38 14.83
N ILE A 482 -0.99 -7.58 14.41
CA ILE A 482 -1.83 -8.74 14.76
C ILE A 482 -2.33 -9.40 13.47
N ALA A 483 -2.11 -10.69 13.34
CA ALA A 483 -2.71 -11.52 12.29
C ALA A 483 -3.81 -12.39 12.90
N TRP A 484 -4.98 -12.40 12.28
CA TRP A 484 -6.16 -13.11 12.76
C TRP A 484 -6.79 -13.92 11.63
N TRP A 485 -6.98 -15.22 11.88
CA TRP A 485 -7.74 -16.13 11.03
C TRP A 485 -8.09 -17.39 11.85
N PRO A 486 -9.28 -17.42 12.47
CA PRO A 486 -9.72 -18.54 13.28
C PRO A 486 -9.64 -19.87 12.54
N GLY A 487 -9.04 -20.88 13.18
CA GLY A 487 -8.85 -22.22 12.61
C GLY A 487 -7.67 -22.37 11.65
N LYS A 488 -6.95 -21.28 11.32
CA LYS A 488 -5.74 -21.31 10.48
C LYS A 488 -4.51 -20.73 11.17
N ILE A 489 -4.69 -19.67 11.96
CA ILE A 489 -3.64 -19.05 12.78
C ILE A 489 -3.82 -19.51 14.23
N PRO A 490 -2.77 -19.97 14.93
CA PRO A 490 -2.88 -20.41 16.31
C PRO A 490 -3.20 -19.23 17.23
N ALA A 491 -4.33 -19.32 17.91
CA ALA A 491 -4.84 -18.29 18.81
C ALA A 491 -3.95 -18.08 20.04
N ASN A 492 -3.91 -16.86 20.54
CA ASN A 492 -3.17 -16.44 21.73
C ASN A 492 -1.67 -16.77 21.66
N THR A 493 -1.07 -16.58 20.48
CA THR A 493 0.36 -16.82 20.29
C THR A 493 1.11 -15.56 19.84
N SER A 494 2.44 -15.60 19.88
CA SER A 494 3.29 -14.55 19.34
C SER A 494 4.52 -15.12 18.65
N THR A 495 5.09 -14.32 17.75
CA THR A 495 6.43 -14.55 17.19
C THR A 495 7.23 -13.25 17.21
N ASP A 496 8.51 -13.37 17.51
CA ASP A 496 9.50 -12.30 17.48
C ASP A 496 10.40 -12.35 16.23
N ALA A 497 10.08 -13.24 15.28
CA ALA A 497 10.71 -13.33 13.98
C ALA A 497 10.65 -11.98 13.25
N VAL A 498 11.77 -11.57 12.65
CA VAL A 498 11.87 -10.32 11.90
C VAL A 498 11.04 -10.43 10.63
N THR A 499 10.03 -9.57 10.51
CA THR A 499 9.09 -9.51 9.38
C THR A 499 8.82 -8.05 9.06
N GLY A 500 8.16 -7.75 7.95
CA GLY A 500 7.78 -6.37 7.68
C GLY A 500 6.80 -6.18 6.54
N MET A 501 6.54 -4.90 6.22
CA MET A 501 5.62 -4.51 5.14
C MET A 501 5.96 -5.20 3.82
N ILE A 502 7.24 -5.40 3.55
CA ILE A 502 7.75 -6.07 2.35
C ILE A 502 7.24 -7.52 2.22
N ASP A 503 6.85 -8.17 3.31
CA ASP A 503 6.41 -9.57 3.30
C ASP A 503 4.94 -9.74 2.93
N LEU A 504 4.16 -8.65 2.90
CA LEU A 504 2.72 -8.75 2.70
C LEU A 504 2.37 -9.20 1.27
N LEU A 505 2.96 -8.63 0.23
CA LEU A 505 2.72 -9.08 -1.15
C LEU A 505 2.99 -10.58 -1.37
N PRO A 506 4.19 -11.13 -1.08
CA PRO A 506 4.44 -12.55 -1.30
C PRO A 506 3.58 -13.47 -0.41
N THR A 507 3.24 -13.03 0.81
CA THR A 507 2.40 -13.81 1.73
C THR A 507 0.94 -13.84 1.28
N LEU A 508 0.37 -12.70 0.92
CA LEU A 508 -1.03 -12.60 0.50
C LEU A 508 -1.25 -13.28 -0.86
N SER A 509 -0.27 -13.21 -1.76
CA SER A 509 -0.27 -13.98 -3.00
C SER A 509 -0.31 -15.50 -2.72
N HIS A 510 0.54 -15.99 -1.82
CA HIS A 510 0.52 -17.40 -1.40
C HIS A 510 -0.83 -17.82 -0.82
N VAL A 511 -1.39 -17.02 0.08
CA VAL A 511 -2.70 -17.26 0.71
C VAL A 511 -3.83 -17.31 -0.32
N ALA A 512 -3.77 -16.48 -1.36
CA ALA A 512 -4.73 -16.47 -2.45
C ALA A 512 -4.53 -17.60 -3.48
N GLY A 513 -3.39 -18.30 -3.42
CA GLY A 513 -2.95 -19.20 -4.50
C GLY A 513 -2.80 -18.45 -5.83
N ALA A 514 -2.32 -17.20 -5.76
CA ALA A 514 -2.01 -16.35 -6.91
C ALA A 514 -0.54 -16.51 -7.28
N ALA A 515 -0.20 -16.25 -8.54
CA ALA A 515 1.19 -16.16 -8.99
C ALA A 515 1.63 -14.70 -8.97
N ILE A 516 2.89 -14.45 -8.65
CA ILE A 516 3.54 -13.15 -8.87
C ILE A 516 4.51 -13.35 -10.03
N ALA A 517 4.57 -12.38 -10.95
CA ALA A 517 5.55 -12.39 -12.03
C ALA A 517 6.98 -12.41 -11.47
N ASP A 518 7.85 -13.21 -12.07
CA ASP A 518 9.27 -13.32 -11.70
C ASP A 518 10.16 -12.35 -12.50
N ASP A 519 9.56 -11.37 -13.18
CA ASP A 519 10.21 -10.36 -14.01
C ASP A 519 10.94 -9.28 -13.20
N ARG A 520 10.72 -9.23 -11.88
CA ARG A 520 11.28 -8.24 -10.95
C ARG A 520 11.67 -8.84 -9.61
N LYS A 521 12.67 -8.23 -8.98
CA LYS A 521 13.11 -8.61 -7.63
C LYS A 521 12.12 -8.12 -6.58
N LEU A 522 11.68 -9.04 -5.72
CA LEU A 522 11.04 -8.75 -4.44
C LEU A 522 12.08 -8.79 -3.31
N ASP A 523 11.89 -7.96 -2.28
CA ASP A 523 12.75 -7.97 -1.08
C ASP A 523 12.12 -8.77 0.07
N GLY A 524 10.79 -8.84 0.11
CA GLY A 524 10.08 -9.65 1.10
C GLY A 524 9.97 -11.12 0.73
N LYS A 525 9.45 -11.89 1.68
CA LYS A 525 9.23 -13.33 1.54
C LYS A 525 7.86 -13.74 2.03
N ASN A 526 7.41 -14.91 1.60
CA ASN A 526 6.19 -15.51 2.14
C ASN A 526 6.41 -15.91 3.62
N ILE A 527 5.74 -15.20 4.53
CA ILE A 527 5.77 -15.45 5.98
C ILE A 527 4.57 -16.28 6.46
N TRP A 528 3.76 -16.86 5.56
CA TRP A 528 2.63 -17.71 5.96
C TRP A 528 3.01 -18.82 6.95
N PRO A 529 4.15 -19.54 6.81
CA PRO A 529 4.56 -20.51 7.82
C PRO A 529 4.68 -19.93 9.24
N LEU A 530 5.21 -18.71 9.38
CA LEU A 530 5.26 -18.00 10.67
C LEU A 530 3.87 -17.66 11.20
N LEU A 531 2.95 -17.25 10.33
CA LEU A 531 1.57 -16.93 10.68
C LEU A 531 0.79 -18.19 11.10
N ALA A 532 0.98 -19.30 10.39
CA ALA A 532 0.37 -20.60 10.66
C ALA A 532 0.97 -21.30 11.88
N GLY A 533 2.05 -20.76 12.47
CA GLY A 533 2.66 -21.29 13.69
C GLY A 533 3.61 -22.45 13.48
N ASP A 534 4.19 -22.58 12.29
CA ASP A 534 5.26 -23.53 12.04
C ASP A 534 6.46 -23.20 12.95
N PRO A 535 6.89 -24.15 13.83
CA PRO A 535 7.97 -23.91 14.78
C PRO A 535 9.34 -23.78 14.11
N ASP A 536 9.51 -24.27 12.88
CA ASP A 536 10.77 -24.21 12.13
C ASP A 536 10.85 -23.00 11.20
N ALA A 537 9.76 -22.23 11.09
CA ALA A 537 9.73 -21.04 10.25
C ALA A 537 10.58 -19.90 10.82
N ALA A 538 11.35 -19.25 9.94
CA ALA A 538 12.25 -18.15 10.31
C ALA A 538 11.88 -16.84 9.59
N GLY A 539 12.05 -15.73 10.33
CA GLY A 539 11.99 -14.37 9.80
C GLY A 539 13.24 -14.00 9.00
N HIS A 540 13.33 -12.74 8.58
CA HIS A 540 14.53 -12.22 7.92
C HIS A 540 15.73 -12.27 8.84
N GLU A 541 16.85 -12.79 8.34
CA GLU A 541 18.12 -12.68 9.07
C GLU A 541 18.64 -11.25 9.02
N THR A 542 18.43 -10.55 7.90
CA THR A 542 18.91 -9.18 7.68
C THR A 542 17.75 -8.22 7.41
N PHE A 543 17.80 -7.03 8.01
CA PHE A 543 16.83 -5.96 7.72
C PHE A 543 17.54 -4.60 7.60
N TYR A 544 17.22 -3.85 6.53
CA TYR A 544 17.82 -2.56 6.21
C TYR A 544 16.91 -1.39 6.63
N TYR A 545 17.47 -0.42 7.36
CA TYR A 545 16.74 0.74 7.87
C TYR A 545 17.08 1.96 7.03
N TYR A 546 16.24 2.22 6.04
CA TYR A 546 16.36 3.39 5.16
C TYR A 546 15.55 4.58 5.67
N ARG A 547 16.13 5.77 5.53
CA ARG A 547 15.47 7.06 5.67
C ARG A 547 15.69 7.89 4.42
N GLY A 548 14.65 8.00 3.60
CA GLY A 548 14.78 8.57 2.26
C GLY A 548 15.84 7.80 1.47
N PHE A 549 16.88 8.49 1.01
CA PHE A 549 17.97 7.87 0.25
C PHE A 549 19.04 7.22 1.12
N GLN A 550 19.04 7.42 2.43
CA GLN A 550 20.14 7.04 3.31
C GLN A 550 19.85 5.74 4.05
N LEU A 551 20.77 4.77 3.97
CA LEU A 551 20.82 3.64 4.89
C LEU A 551 21.38 4.15 6.21
N GLU A 552 20.58 4.16 7.27
CA GLU A 552 21.01 4.65 8.59
C GLU A 552 21.31 3.51 9.57
N ALA A 553 20.72 2.33 9.39
CA ALA A 553 21.04 1.15 10.19
C ALA A 553 20.85 -0.17 9.43
N VAL A 554 21.51 -1.23 9.89
CA VAL A 554 21.31 -2.61 9.44
C VAL A 554 21.15 -3.52 10.66
N ARG A 555 20.16 -4.40 10.62
CA ARG A 555 19.97 -5.47 11.59
C ARG A 555 20.40 -6.80 10.99
N MET A 556 21.11 -7.60 11.77
CA MET A 556 21.48 -8.99 11.50
C MET A 556 21.17 -9.84 12.74
N GLY A 557 20.14 -10.68 12.66
CA GLY A 557 19.63 -11.47 13.77
C GLY A 557 19.18 -10.57 14.93
N LYS A 558 19.87 -10.65 16.07
CA LYS A 558 19.64 -9.78 17.25
C LYS A 558 20.42 -8.46 17.21
N TRP A 559 21.42 -8.35 16.35
CA TRP A 559 22.34 -7.21 16.32
C TRP A 559 21.82 -6.11 15.41
N LYS A 560 21.86 -4.87 15.85
CA LYS A 560 21.53 -3.70 15.03
C LYS A 560 22.65 -2.67 15.08
N LEU A 561 23.24 -2.39 13.92
CA LEU A 561 24.28 -1.38 13.74
C LEU A 561 23.67 -0.12 13.13
N HIS A 562 23.75 0.99 13.86
CA HIS A 562 23.52 2.33 13.32
C HIS A 562 24.83 2.87 12.73
N LEU A 563 24.77 3.40 11.51
CA LEU A 563 25.94 3.89 10.77
C LEU A 563 26.42 5.27 11.26
N GLY A 564 25.56 6.00 11.96
CA GLY A 564 25.82 7.34 12.49
C GLY A 564 25.92 8.42 11.41
N THR A 565 25.95 9.68 11.84
CA THR A 565 26.09 10.84 10.91
C THR A 565 27.53 11.16 10.52
N GLY A 566 28.52 10.49 11.13
CA GLY A 566 29.94 10.79 10.93
C GLY A 566 30.42 12.09 11.60
N ARG A 567 29.59 12.72 12.46
CA ARG A 567 30.01 13.89 13.24
C ARG A 567 30.88 13.44 14.41
N SER A 568 32.08 14.01 14.53
CA SER A 568 32.97 13.72 15.66
C SER A 568 32.31 14.14 16.98
N ALA A 569 32.45 13.31 18.02
CA ALA A 569 32.05 13.65 19.39
C ALA A 569 32.69 14.96 19.92
N SER A 570 33.73 15.47 19.24
CA SER A 570 34.41 16.75 19.56
C SER A 570 33.82 17.99 18.89
N GLU A 571 32.95 17.86 17.89
CA GLU A 571 32.47 19.00 17.07
C GLU A 571 31.16 19.65 17.55
N GLY A 572 30.61 19.20 18.68
CA GLY A 572 29.48 19.84 19.32
C GLY A 572 29.56 19.70 20.82
N LYS A 573 29.32 20.79 21.57
CA LYS A 573 29.01 20.71 23.00
C LYS A 573 28.03 19.55 23.19
N ARG A 574 28.38 18.55 24.00
CA ARG A 574 27.52 17.41 24.39
C ARG A 574 26.19 17.94 24.94
N LYS A 575 25.25 18.30 24.06
CA LYS A 575 23.84 18.35 24.43
C LYS A 575 23.44 16.90 24.55
N ALA A 576 22.89 16.52 25.69
CA ALA A 576 22.32 15.20 25.88
C ALA A 576 21.49 14.86 24.63
N VAL A 577 21.85 13.78 23.93
CA VAL A 577 21.04 13.28 22.82
C VAL A 577 19.68 12.98 23.43
N ASN A 578 18.68 13.79 23.07
CA ASN A 578 17.32 13.55 23.49
C ASN A 578 16.96 12.14 23.02
N ARG A 579 16.62 11.21 23.94
CA ARG A 579 16.20 9.84 23.57
C ARG A 579 15.02 9.84 22.58
N ASN A 580 14.32 10.99 22.47
CA ASN A 580 13.21 11.24 21.57
C ASN A 580 13.63 11.90 20.25
N SER A 581 14.92 12.00 19.92
CA SER A 581 15.36 12.59 18.66
C SER A 581 15.10 11.64 17.50
N ALA A 582 14.45 12.14 16.45
CA ALA A 582 14.35 11.41 15.19
C ALA A 582 15.68 11.34 14.41
N ALA A 583 16.74 11.98 14.91
CA ALA A 583 18.05 11.96 14.28
C ALA A 583 18.79 10.63 14.58
N PRO A 584 19.54 10.10 13.60
CA PRO A 584 20.47 8.99 13.84
C PRO A 584 21.56 9.42 14.84
N PRO A 585 22.28 8.46 15.45
CA PRO A 585 23.36 8.77 16.38
C PRO A 585 24.50 9.55 15.69
N ALA A 586 25.30 10.28 16.48
CA ALA A 586 26.44 11.02 15.94
C ALA A 586 27.52 10.05 15.41
N GLU A 587 27.84 9.05 16.20
CA GLU A 587 28.79 7.97 15.93
C GLU A 587 28.10 6.66 15.57
N ARG A 588 28.89 5.66 15.15
CA ARG A 588 28.40 4.29 14.93
C ARG A 588 28.06 3.64 16.27
N CYS A 589 26.90 2.98 16.34
CA CYS A 589 26.45 2.30 17.55
C CYS A 589 25.94 0.90 17.21
N LEU A 590 26.34 -0.10 17.98
CA LEU A 590 25.83 -1.47 17.89
C LEU A 590 24.98 -1.78 19.12
N TYR A 591 23.82 -2.40 18.91
CA TYR A 591 22.90 -2.82 19.97
C TYR A 591 22.55 -4.30 19.84
N ASP A 592 22.46 -5.01 20.97
CA ASP A 592 21.85 -6.34 21.07
C ASP A 592 20.36 -6.17 21.39
N LEU A 593 19.49 -6.26 20.38
CA LEU A 593 18.05 -6.04 20.54
C LEU A 593 17.34 -7.12 21.36
N ALA A 594 17.97 -8.28 21.59
CA ALA A 594 17.41 -9.31 22.46
C ALA A 594 17.60 -8.95 23.95
N ALA A 595 18.73 -8.32 24.29
CA ALA A 595 19.01 -7.87 25.65
C ALA A 595 18.59 -6.42 25.92
N ASP A 596 18.57 -5.58 24.88
CA ASP A 596 18.35 -4.13 24.95
C ASP A 596 17.52 -3.64 23.75
N ILE A 597 16.22 -3.95 23.78
CA ILE A 597 15.25 -3.50 22.79
C ILE A 597 15.09 -1.97 22.73
N ALA A 598 15.53 -1.27 23.79
CA ALA A 598 15.45 0.18 23.93
C ALA A 598 16.67 0.91 23.34
N GLU A 599 17.63 0.19 22.74
CA GLU A 599 18.82 0.76 22.09
C GLU A 599 19.55 1.77 23.01
N SER A 600 19.73 1.37 24.27
CA SER A 600 20.28 2.19 25.36
C SER A 600 21.75 1.94 25.64
N ASN A 601 22.27 0.75 25.34
CA ASN A 601 23.63 0.33 25.61
C ASN A 601 24.42 0.07 24.31
N ASN A 602 25.28 1.01 23.93
CA ASN A 602 26.15 0.86 22.76
C ASN A 602 27.30 -0.11 23.07
N VAL A 603 27.33 -1.26 22.38
CA VAL A 603 28.35 -2.31 22.52
C VAL A 603 29.26 -2.42 21.29
N TYR A 604 29.34 -1.38 20.47
CA TYR A 604 30.11 -1.36 19.21
C TYR A 604 31.57 -1.78 19.39
N SER A 605 32.27 -1.22 20.39
CA SER A 605 33.70 -1.48 20.63
C SER A 605 33.97 -2.90 21.14
N ASP A 606 32.96 -3.54 21.74
CA ASP A 606 33.11 -4.85 22.40
C ASP A 606 32.88 -6.02 21.43
N HIS A 607 32.30 -5.76 20.25
CA HIS A 607 31.94 -6.80 19.27
C HIS A 607 32.45 -6.50 17.84
N PRO A 608 33.77 -6.33 17.63
CA PRO A 608 34.33 -5.98 16.32
C PRO A 608 34.05 -7.01 15.22
N GLY A 609 33.93 -8.30 15.56
CA GLY A 609 33.58 -9.36 14.59
C GLY A 609 32.17 -9.19 14.03
N VAL A 610 31.19 -8.93 14.91
CA VAL A 610 29.79 -8.67 14.50
C VAL A 610 29.70 -7.40 13.66
N VAL A 611 30.42 -6.34 14.03
CA VAL A 611 30.49 -5.12 13.23
C VAL A 611 31.02 -5.41 11.83
N ALA A 612 32.10 -6.19 11.70
CA ALA A 612 32.67 -6.55 10.40
C ALA A 612 31.69 -7.33 9.51
N GLU A 613 30.92 -8.27 10.09
CA GLU A 613 29.87 -9.00 9.38
C GLU A 613 28.77 -8.06 8.86
N ILE A 614 28.31 -7.11 9.68
CA ILE A 614 27.29 -6.14 9.26
C ILE A 614 27.84 -5.15 8.22
N GLU A 615 29.10 -4.72 8.31
CA GLU A 615 29.74 -3.87 7.30
C GLU A 615 29.86 -4.57 5.93
N ALA A 616 30.01 -5.90 5.91
CA ALA A 616 29.95 -6.67 4.68
C ALA A 616 28.55 -6.65 4.07
N LEU A 617 27.49 -6.74 4.89
CA LEU A 617 26.10 -6.58 4.44
C LEU A 617 25.83 -5.17 3.88
N ILE A 618 26.35 -4.12 4.53
CA ILE A 618 26.26 -2.74 4.04
C ILE A 618 26.94 -2.61 2.67
N SER A 619 28.13 -3.18 2.52
CA SER A 619 28.90 -3.15 1.26
C SER A 619 28.17 -3.89 0.13
N ALA A 620 27.51 -5.00 0.43
CA ALA A 620 26.70 -5.72 -0.55
C ALA A 620 25.52 -4.87 -1.05
N THR A 621 24.84 -4.17 -0.14
CA THR A 621 23.67 -3.34 -0.47
C THR A 621 24.02 -2.09 -1.27
N GLU A 622 25.24 -1.56 -1.16
CA GLU A 622 25.71 -0.42 -1.98
C GLU A 622 25.51 -0.69 -3.48
N THR A 623 25.72 -1.93 -3.92
CA THR A 623 25.59 -2.33 -5.33
C THR A 623 24.17 -2.67 -5.78
N ASP A 624 23.19 -2.68 -4.86
CA ASP A 624 21.78 -2.93 -5.15
C ASP A 624 20.95 -1.66 -4.91
N LEU A 625 20.66 -1.34 -3.65
CA LEU A 625 19.85 -0.18 -3.28
C LEU A 625 20.68 1.09 -3.05
N GLY A 626 22.00 0.98 -2.87
CA GLY A 626 22.87 2.09 -2.48
C GLY A 626 22.76 2.44 -0.99
N VAL A 627 23.80 3.05 -0.42
CA VAL A 627 23.85 3.50 0.98
C VAL A 627 23.44 4.96 1.09
N THR A 628 24.01 5.88 0.31
CA THR A 628 23.67 7.32 0.36
C THR A 628 23.03 7.85 -0.92
N THR A 629 23.13 7.08 -2.01
CA THR A 629 22.62 7.37 -3.34
C THR A 629 21.55 6.35 -3.74
N ILE A 630 20.85 6.60 -4.83
CA ILE A 630 19.95 5.62 -5.46
C ILE A 630 20.83 4.59 -6.17
N GLY A 631 20.76 3.33 -5.75
CA GLY A 631 21.51 2.23 -6.37
C GLY A 631 20.86 1.72 -7.66
N PRO A 632 21.58 0.91 -8.45
CA PRO A 632 21.10 0.41 -9.75
C PRO A 632 19.93 -0.58 -9.66
N GLY A 633 19.68 -1.16 -8.48
CA GLY A 633 18.52 -2.02 -8.22
C GLY A 633 17.25 -1.25 -7.88
N CYS A 634 17.34 0.07 -7.68
CA CYS A 634 16.18 0.94 -7.59
C CYS A 634 15.55 1.14 -8.97
N ARG A 635 14.23 1.29 -8.98
CA ARG A 635 13.40 1.43 -10.18
C ARG A 635 12.89 2.86 -10.30
N ASP A 636 12.47 3.21 -11.49
CA ASP A 636 12.01 4.56 -11.81
C ASP A 636 10.71 4.91 -11.10
N LEU A 637 10.57 6.19 -10.75
CA LEU A 637 9.30 6.74 -10.28
C LEU A 637 8.33 6.87 -11.44
N GLY A 638 7.04 6.68 -11.19
CA GLY A 638 6.01 7.16 -12.11
C GLY A 638 6.08 8.67 -12.24
N ARG A 639 5.86 9.22 -13.43
CA ARG A 639 5.97 10.66 -13.72
C ARG A 639 4.80 11.18 -14.55
N VAL A 640 4.35 12.38 -14.22
CA VAL A 640 3.41 13.16 -15.04
C VAL A 640 3.97 14.55 -15.30
N ASP A 641 3.69 15.11 -16.47
CA ASP A 641 4.25 16.42 -16.88
C ASP A 641 3.53 17.61 -16.23
N ASN A 642 2.22 17.50 -16.02
CA ASN A 642 1.36 18.59 -15.57
C ASN A 642 0.51 18.15 -14.37
N PRO A 643 1.10 18.02 -13.17
CA PRO A 643 0.34 17.61 -12.00
C PRO A 643 -0.63 18.70 -11.57
N GLU A 644 -1.85 18.30 -11.23
CA GLU A 644 -2.92 19.20 -10.81
C GLU A 644 -3.51 18.78 -9.46
N PRO A 645 -3.96 19.74 -8.62
CA PRO A 645 -4.69 19.43 -7.41
C PRO A 645 -6.12 18.95 -7.74
N TRP A 646 -6.68 18.08 -6.91
CA TRP A 646 -8.08 17.64 -7.03
C TRP A 646 -9.11 18.76 -6.84
N ILE A 647 -8.80 19.70 -5.94
CA ILE A 647 -9.59 20.91 -5.67
C ILE A 647 -8.65 22.10 -5.85
N HIS A 648 -8.98 23.01 -6.76
CA HIS A 648 -8.21 24.23 -6.95
C HIS A 648 -8.51 25.24 -5.82
N HIS A 649 -7.63 26.22 -5.62
CA HIS A 649 -7.79 27.25 -4.58
C HIS A 649 -9.03 28.13 -4.78
N ASP A 650 -9.53 28.24 -6.02
CA ASP A 650 -10.78 28.94 -6.34
C ASP A 650 -12.04 28.10 -6.05
N GLY A 651 -11.87 26.85 -5.60
CA GLY A 651 -12.95 25.91 -5.28
C GLY A 651 -13.45 25.08 -6.46
N SER A 652 -12.91 25.27 -7.67
CA SER A 652 -13.20 24.39 -8.79
C SER A 652 -12.58 23.00 -8.58
N TYR A 653 -13.19 21.98 -9.17
CA TYR A 653 -12.69 20.60 -9.12
C TYR A 653 -11.92 20.28 -10.39
N ARG A 654 -10.87 19.46 -10.24
CA ARG A 654 -10.17 18.87 -11.38
C ARG A 654 -11.16 18.13 -12.26
N VAL A 655 -11.07 18.39 -13.57
CA VAL A 655 -11.76 17.58 -14.56
C VAL A 655 -10.85 16.40 -14.88
N VAL A 656 -11.26 15.21 -14.45
CA VAL A 656 -10.58 13.98 -14.83
C VAL A 656 -11.37 13.37 -15.97
N ASP A 657 -10.79 13.40 -17.17
CA ASP A 657 -11.32 12.57 -18.25
C ASP A 657 -11.16 11.11 -17.83
N PRO A 658 -12.21 10.28 -17.91
CA PRO A 658 -12.05 8.86 -17.68
C PRO A 658 -10.98 8.36 -18.65
N ILE A 659 -9.84 7.93 -18.09
CA ILE A 659 -8.73 7.39 -18.87
C ILE A 659 -9.28 6.24 -19.71
N ARG A 660 -8.98 6.27 -21.02
CA ARG A 660 -9.45 5.32 -22.03
C ARG A 660 -8.95 3.90 -21.80
#